data_AF-A0A9Q8T4R5-F1
#
_entry.id   AF-A0A9Q8T4R5-F1
#
_cell.length_a   1.000
_cell.length_b   1.000
_cell.length_c   1.000
_cell.angle_alpha   90.00
_cell.angle_beta   90.00
_cell.angle_gamma   90.00
#
_symmetry.space_group_name_H-M   'P 1'
#
loop_
_entity.id
_entity.type
_entity.pdbx_description
1 polymer ?
#
loop_
_entity_poly.entity_id
_entity_poly.type
_entity_poly.pdbx_seq_one_letter_code
_entity_poly.pdbx_strand_id
1 'polypeptide(L)'
;MATSADHENADTSGQAGEEVAPQMSVSGGLWNGIIGKPFHESLTLSALISSKSGTPQGTTLESATNDDWEHIRGAVWNDDPDCQLFSDTHDSNHSYTLGFDWALKFKSAEKEWNPNNLGFTRMKNVTGRSHYGDLQFLHCMASDRDEEPEVTKANIMTWMEVMYKLATGEDDEITPSTVVSQSPLGVLFPDDSLPPNWLSLAYLLSKDSKFKGLDIGRRALGSMFHVIQDSYAIGHAKRELLNEKDKVSDDPLKFKDGTIDRWGPIQIFHTYYGQDSASHKHYDHFFDRIPDPEHLDNLEQWNNLIGCRDAVDRCKVLVEKKLEGKKWEGDDGVRQFLDTEVFALSGQESLPVPCIHSLWGLLPFTVRRNNHRLALVKILPLFFGLGLLPLVLQIPGCHLRSRPNPGIQLLFRSQCVLSPLSWHWQPHILPLANSHRISAYKGECDPQSHLMLVAQLRQGLFLSIPFTYNCRLPSQGYFTPLRHPLSTCLRNDFPFHTKMATIQINGNTANLANLPDSVPKDAESTNFILIQGHSDLTPGQKQKLEDSKVKILEYVSRNTYLCRYEPKDLSAIRAMAAVKSVIPYLPDLKTTVTLKELIERDNKKTRYEVDCILHKSPNVNANNLATSIAQKARVDLQDLQISPSIIRVTVHQDDLSEIAKLDSISRIEEVRPVGVLNNEARAILNVDLLTLSSSYEGANQRICVADTGFDLGRSNSEPGVEVHPALCGRVQHLDSVWPNDPKDRNFTFEKFMDEEGHGTHVCASICGSGIYTIKEPENGTVTIKVRGTAPAATLIVQSLMLYKPAGRYWKMETPLDLAAQLFKKPYDLGFRIHNNS
;
A
#
# COMPACT_ATOMS: atom_id res chain seq x y z
N MET A 1 50.65 -13.90 37.34
CA MET A 1 49.93 -15.15 37.62
C MET A 1 48.46 -14.81 37.70
N ALA A 2 47.68 -15.40 36.78
CA ALA A 2 46.29 -15.89 36.89
C ALA A 2 45.12 -15.01 37.41
N THR A 3 43.96 -15.33 36.81
CA THR A 3 42.53 -15.27 37.24
C THR A 3 41.81 -13.91 37.19
N SER A 4 40.91 -13.69 36.20
CA SER A 4 39.47 -14.05 36.11
C SER A 4 38.60 -13.15 37.00
N ALA A 5 37.84 -12.21 36.43
CA ALA A 5 36.50 -12.34 35.85
C ALA A 5 35.47 -11.79 36.85
N ASP A 6 34.74 -10.74 36.45
CA ASP A 6 33.37 -10.51 36.89
C ASP A 6 32.63 -9.69 35.82
N HIS A 7 31.42 -10.15 35.54
CA HIS A 7 30.47 -9.64 34.56
C HIS A 7 29.99 -8.23 34.88
N GLU A 8 30.02 -7.32 33.90
CA GLU A 8 29.21 -6.09 33.91
C GLU A 8 28.27 -6.05 32.70
N ASN A 9 27.06 -5.58 32.99
CA ASN A 9 25.88 -5.54 32.16
C ASN A 9 26.12 -4.83 30.82
N ALA A 10 25.70 -5.49 29.73
CA ALA A 10 25.57 -4.88 28.42
C ALA A 10 24.39 -3.88 28.42
N ASP A 11 24.72 -2.59 28.50
CA ASP A 11 23.81 -1.49 28.22
C ASP A 11 23.77 -1.30 26.69
N THR A 12 22.74 -1.84 26.04
CA THR A 12 22.49 -1.68 24.61
C THR A 12 21.77 -0.36 24.34
N SER A 13 22.50 0.75 24.41
CA SER A 13 22.07 2.03 23.82
C SER A 13 23.07 2.43 22.74
N GLY A 14 22.84 1.96 21.51
CA GLY A 14 23.65 2.34 20.35
C GLY A 14 23.48 3.82 20.05
N GLN A 15 24.49 4.61 20.38
CA GLN A 15 24.66 5.97 19.88
C GLN A 15 25.06 5.90 18.41
N ALA A 16 24.33 6.61 17.56
CA ALA A 16 24.71 6.89 16.18
C ALA A 16 26.03 7.66 16.17
N GLY A 17 27.11 6.99 15.80
CA GLY A 17 28.34 7.62 15.33
C GLY A 17 28.25 7.77 13.82
N GLU A 18 28.71 8.89 13.28
CA GLU A 18 28.83 9.12 11.84
C GLU A 18 29.75 8.02 11.26
N GLU A 19 29.17 6.98 10.65
CA GLU A 19 29.91 6.02 9.82
C GLU A 19 30.25 6.73 8.49
N VAL A 20 31.31 6.34 7.80
CA VAL A 20 31.56 6.77 6.41
C VAL A 20 31.36 5.56 5.51
N ALA A 21 30.45 5.69 4.52
CA ALA A 21 29.98 4.59 3.68
C ALA A 21 30.63 4.54 2.29
N PRO A 22 30.74 3.34 1.70
CA PRO A 22 30.56 3.13 0.27
C PRO A 22 29.11 3.12 -0.20
N GLN A 23 28.99 3.36 -1.50
CA GLN A 23 27.88 4.05 -2.15
C GLN A 23 27.77 3.53 -3.58
N MET A 24 26.57 3.13 -4.00
CA MET A 24 26.26 2.82 -5.39
C MET A 24 25.00 3.59 -5.75
N SER A 25 25.10 4.46 -6.76
CA SER A 25 24.00 5.29 -7.23
C SER A 25 23.79 5.05 -8.72
N VAL A 26 22.58 5.29 -9.20
CA VAL A 26 22.29 5.37 -10.63
C VAL A 26 22.42 6.80 -11.14
N SER A 27 22.67 6.96 -12.44
CA SER A 27 22.55 8.26 -13.11
C SER A 27 21.07 8.61 -13.31
N GLY A 28 20.59 9.67 -12.65
CA GLY A 28 19.23 10.13 -12.85
C GLY A 28 18.68 11.04 -11.75
N GLY A 29 18.74 12.34 -11.96
CA GLY A 29 18.15 13.37 -11.12
C GLY A 29 18.37 14.74 -11.76
N LEU A 30 17.51 15.72 -11.42
CA LEU A 30 17.53 17.12 -11.90
C LEU A 30 18.88 17.56 -12.50
N TRP A 31 18.85 18.11 -13.72
CA TRP A 31 20.01 18.62 -14.46
C TRP A 31 20.92 17.58 -15.16
N ASN A 32 20.34 16.69 -15.98
CA ASN A 32 21.11 15.98 -17.02
C ASN A 32 22.31 15.16 -16.49
N GLY A 33 22.16 14.44 -15.36
CA GLY A 33 23.24 13.63 -14.78
C GLY A 33 24.25 14.41 -13.93
N ILE A 34 23.93 15.65 -13.54
CA ILE A 34 24.72 16.41 -12.54
C ILE A 34 24.41 15.91 -11.11
N ILE A 35 23.28 15.23 -10.93
CA ILE A 35 22.82 14.62 -9.66
C ILE A 35 22.69 13.10 -9.88
N GLY A 36 23.44 12.31 -9.10
CA GLY A 36 23.57 10.85 -9.26
C GLY A 36 24.66 10.48 -10.27
N LYS A 37 25.65 9.69 -9.86
CA LYS A 37 26.75 9.22 -10.73
C LYS A 37 26.45 7.81 -11.21
N PRO A 38 26.87 7.42 -12.43
CA PRO A 38 26.50 6.13 -13.00
C PRO A 38 27.34 4.97 -12.41
N PHE A 39 27.27 4.74 -11.11
CA PHE A 39 28.06 3.69 -10.44
C PHE A 39 27.53 2.30 -10.78
N HIS A 40 26.22 2.06 -10.64
CA HIS A 40 25.63 0.76 -11.01
C HIS A 40 25.90 0.40 -12.47
N GLU A 41 25.81 1.38 -13.35
CA GLU A 41 26.06 1.24 -14.78
C GLU A 41 27.53 0.91 -15.04
N SER A 42 28.46 1.59 -14.35
CA SER A 42 29.90 1.37 -14.50
C SER A 42 30.35 0.03 -13.91
N LEU A 43 29.86 -0.35 -12.72
CA LEU A 43 30.14 -1.65 -12.10
C LEU A 43 29.57 -2.79 -12.95
N THR A 44 28.41 -2.59 -13.56
CA THR A 44 27.81 -3.53 -14.53
C THR A 44 28.71 -3.74 -15.73
N LEU A 45 29.20 -2.66 -16.36
CA LEU A 45 30.16 -2.76 -17.46
C LEU A 45 31.49 -3.39 -17.03
N SER A 46 32.05 -3.01 -15.87
CA SER A 46 33.26 -3.64 -15.34
C SER A 46 33.10 -5.15 -15.15
N ALA A 47 31.95 -5.61 -14.64
CA ALA A 47 31.65 -7.03 -14.50
C ALA A 47 31.54 -7.74 -15.86
N LEU A 48 30.87 -7.13 -16.84
CA LEU A 48 30.76 -7.67 -18.19
C LEU A 48 32.12 -7.75 -18.89
N ILE A 49 32.86 -6.64 -18.96
CA ILE A 49 34.18 -6.55 -19.62
C ILE A 49 35.19 -7.52 -19.01
N SER A 50 35.18 -7.68 -17.68
CA SER A 50 36.11 -8.57 -16.99
C SER A 50 35.67 -10.05 -17.00
N SER A 51 34.45 -10.34 -17.45
CA SER A 51 33.92 -11.69 -17.64
C SER A 51 34.20 -12.22 -19.05
N LYS A 52 33.66 -13.41 -19.36
CA LYS A 52 33.70 -14.00 -20.71
C LYS A 52 32.48 -13.60 -21.57
N SER A 53 31.76 -12.53 -21.22
CA SER A 53 30.53 -12.10 -21.92
C SER A 53 30.75 -11.74 -23.40
N GLY A 54 31.98 -11.35 -23.75
CA GLY A 54 32.33 -10.85 -25.08
C GLY A 54 32.25 -9.33 -25.22
N THR A 55 31.95 -8.60 -24.13
CA THR A 55 32.06 -7.13 -24.11
C THR A 55 33.53 -6.71 -24.29
N PRO A 56 33.88 -5.88 -25.28
CA PRO A 56 35.27 -5.51 -25.56
C PRO A 56 35.99 -4.81 -24.39
N GLN A 57 37.31 -4.98 -24.32
CA GLN A 57 38.14 -4.15 -23.44
C GLN A 57 38.07 -2.69 -23.87
N GLY A 58 38.07 -1.77 -22.90
CA GLY A 58 37.94 -0.33 -23.14
C GLY A 58 36.52 0.14 -23.48
N THR A 59 35.50 -0.72 -23.38
CA THR A 59 34.10 -0.28 -23.49
C THR A 59 33.76 0.68 -22.34
N THR A 60 33.21 1.83 -22.72
CA THR A 60 32.74 2.90 -21.83
C THR A 60 31.22 3.02 -21.93
N LEU A 61 30.58 3.79 -21.04
CA LEU A 61 29.13 4.06 -21.14
C LEU A 61 28.74 4.72 -22.49
N GLU A 62 29.63 5.54 -23.05
CA GLU A 62 29.41 6.21 -24.34
C GLU A 62 29.56 5.27 -25.54
N SER A 63 30.41 4.23 -25.42
CA SER A 63 30.71 3.29 -26.50
C SER A 63 30.00 1.94 -26.37
N ALA A 64 29.33 1.70 -25.25
CA ALA A 64 28.55 0.50 -24.97
C ALA A 64 27.47 0.28 -26.04
N THR A 65 27.32 -0.97 -26.45
CA THR A 65 26.33 -1.34 -27.47
C THR A 65 24.92 -1.35 -26.88
N ASN A 66 23.90 -1.37 -27.74
CA ASN A 66 22.50 -1.56 -27.30
C ASN A 66 22.31 -2.82 -26.44
N ASP A 67 23.09 -3.86 -26.73
CA ASP A 67 23.09 -5.13 -26.01
C ASP A 67 23.67 -4.99 -24.59
N ASP A 68 24.77 -4.25 -24.45
CA ASP A 68 25.36 -3.92 -23.16
C ASP A 68 24.40 -3.02 -22.35
N TRP A 69 23.75 -2.08 -23.01
CA TRP A 69 22.79 -1.18 -22.40
C TRP A 69 21.53 -1.87 -21.88
N GLU A 70 21.08 -2.97 -22.46
CA GLU A 70 19.97 -3.73 -21.86
C GLU A 70 20.34 -4.31 -20.48
N HIS A 71 21.61 -4.67 -20.23
CA HIS A 71 22.08 -5.03 -18.90
C HIS A 71 22.14 -3.81 -17.98
N ILE A 72 22.64 -2.67 -18.47
CA ILE A 72 22.69 -1.42 -17.71
C ILE A 72 21.29 -0.97 -17.30
N ARG A 73 20.31 -1.02 -18.22
CA ARG A 73 18.91 -0.71 -17.95
C ARG A 73 18.30 -1.64 -16.92
N GLY A 74 18.75 -2.89 -16.88
CA GLY A 74 18.39 -3.84 -15.85
C GLY A 74 18.92 -3.44 -14.49
N ALA A 75 20.20 -3.08 -14.41
CA ALA A 75 20.82 -2.62 -13.18
C ALA A 75 20.10 -1.38 -12.63
N VAL A 76 19.81 -0.39 -13.48
CA VAL A 76 19.10 0.82 -13.04
C VAL A 76 17.62 0.58 -12.68
N TRP A 77 17.01 -0.51 -13.15
CA TRP A 77 15.57 -0.73 -12.97
C TRP A 77 15.15 -0.80 -11.50
N ASN A 78 15.97 -1.33 -10.60
CA ASN A 78 15.63 -1.44 -9.18
C ASN A 78 15.48 -0.05 -8.53
N ASP A 79 16.33 0.91 -8.92
CA ASP A 79 16.24 2.34 -8.56
C ASP A 79 15.17 3.10 -9.36
N ASP A 80 14.80 2.61 -10.55
CA ASP A 80 13.79 3.22 -11.41
C ASP A 80 12.73 2.23 -11.89
N PRO A 81 11.94 1.64 -10.98
CA PRO A 81 11.01 0.58 -11.33
C PRO A 81 9.78 1.07 -12.10
N ASP A 82 9.65 2.40 -12.30
CA ASP A 82 8.64 3.02 -13.16
C ASP A 82 9.19 3.49 -14.53
N CYS A 83 10.48 3.23 -14.81
CA CYS A 83 11.17 3.59 -16.05
C CYS A 83 11.10 5.10 -16.40
N GLN A 84 11.34 5.97 -15.42
CA GLN A 84 11.26 7.43 -15.55
C GLN A 84 12.61 8.13 -15.75
N LEU A 85 13.73 7.46 -15.48
CA LEU A 85 15.08 8.01 -15.64
C LEU A 85 15.58 7.98 -17.08
N PHE A 86 14.90 7.26 -17.97
CA PHE A 86 15.28 7.16 -19.38
C PHE A 86 14.14 7.49 -20.33
N SER A 87 14.50 8.05 -21.48
CA SER A 87 13.61 8.28 -22.61
C SER A 87 13.88 7.24 -23.69
N ASP A 88 12.97 6.29 -23.84
CA ASP A 88 13.06 5.29 -24.90
C ASP A 88 12.56 5.85 -26.24
N THR A 89 13.39 5.72 -27.26
CA THR A 89 13.01 5.91 -28.66
C THR A 89 12.96 4.55 -29.35
N HIS A 90 12.43 4.50 -30.58
CA HIS A 90 12.40 3.25 -31.35
C HIS A 90 13.80 2.65 -31.56
N ASP A 91 14.82 3.49 -31.71
CA ASP A 91 16.18 3.08 -32.09
C ASP A 91 17.23 3.20 -30.98
N SER A 92 16.89 3.81 -29.83
CA SER A 92 17.81 4.01 -28.71
C SER A 92 17.10 4.02 -27.36
N ASN A 93 17.73 3.41 -26.37
CA ASN A 93 17.35 3.31 -24.95
C ASN A 93 18.45 3.87 -24.01
N HIS A 94 19.44 4.60 -24.53
CA HIS A 94 20.61 5.09 -23.75
C HIS A 94 20.41 6.51 -23.20
N SER A 95 19.30 7.17 -23.56
CA SER A 95 19.09 8.60 -23.27
C SER A 95 18.44 8.79 -21.90
N TYR A 96 19.14 9.47 -21.00
CA TYR A 96 18.59 9.89 -19.71
C TYR A 96 17.53 10.99 -19.90
N THR A 97 16.52 11.01 -19.03
CA THR A 97 15.60 12.14 -18.88
C THR A 97 16.15 13.16 -17.87
N LEU A 98 15.38 14.23 -17.64
CA LEU A 98 15.67 15.16 -16.53
C LEU A 98 15.38 14.58 -15.14
N GLY A 99 14.78 13.38 -15.05
CA GLY A 99 14.47 12.69 -13.79
C GLY A 99 13.44 13.39 -12.88
N PHE A 100 12.73 14.41 -13.39
CA PHE A 100 11.82 15.24 -12.58
C PHE A 100 10.66 14.43 -12.01
N ASP A 101 10.02 13.59 -12.82
CA ASP A 101 8.88 12.78 -12.39
C ASP A 101 9.31 11.74 -11.35
N TRP A 102 10.47 11.10 -11.56
CA TRP A 102 11.08 10.19 -10.60
C TRP A 102 11.32 10.89 -9.27
N ALA A 103 11.95 12.08 -9.29
CA ALA A 103 12.26 12.84 -8.08
C ALA A 103 11.00 13.28 -7.31
N LEU A 104 9.92 13.61 -8.02
CA LEU A 104 8.63 13.90 -7.40
C LEU A 104 8.05 12.66 -6.71
N LYS A 105 8.07 11.50 -7.37
CA LYS A 105 7.58 10.23 -6.80
C LYS A 105 8.40 9.77 -5.60
N PHE A 106 9.72 9.82 -5.72
CA PHE A 106 10.66 9.52 -4.64
C PHE A 106 10.42 10.42 -3.42
N LYS A 107 10.28 11.74 -3.62
CA LYS A 107 10.01 12.68 -2.52
C LYS A 107 8.61 12.54 -1.92
N SER A 108 7.62 12.14 -2.71
CA SER A 108 6.29 11.82 -2.18
C SER A 108 6.33 10.55 -1.32
N ALA A 109 7.11 9.56 -1.73
CA ALA A 109 7.27 8.29 -1.03
C ALA A 109 7.81 8.44 0.39
N GLU A 110 8.73 9.38 0.62
CA GLU A 110 9.24 9.73 1.96
C GLU A 110 8.13 10.16 2.95
N LYS A 111 6.96 10.58 2.46
CA LYS A 111 5.80 10.84 3.33
C LYS A 111 4.85 9.66 3.37
N GLU A 112 4.66 8.99 2.25
CA GLU A 112 3.72 7.88 2.09
C GLU A 112 4.17 6.61 2.83
N TRP A 113 5.47 6.39 2.97
CA TRP A 113 6.03 5.21 3.63
C TRP A 113 6.49 5.49 5.06
N ASN A 114 6.14 6.64 5.63
CA ASN A 114 6.50 6.98 6.99
C ASN A 114 5.89 5.96 7.97
N PRO A 115 6.69 5.23 8.78
CA PRO A 115 6.17 4.21 9.69
C PRO A 115 5.13 4.74 10.69
N ASN A 116 5.21 6.03 11.05
CA ASN A 116 4.28 6.68 11.97
C ASN A 116 3.02 7.22 11.29
N ASN A 117 2.96 7.27 9.95
CA ASN A 117 1.86 7.82 9.18
C ASN A 117 1.87 7.29 7.74
N LEU A 118 1.53 6.00 7.58
CA LEU A 118 1.49 5.35 6.27
C LEU A 118 0.41 5.97 5.38
N GLY A 119 0.80 6.41 4.19
CA GLY A 119 -0.08 6.93 3.16
C GLY A 119 -0.92 5.85 2.49
N PHE A 120 -2.18 6.16 2.18
CA PHE A 120 -3.12 5.23 1.54
C PHE A 120 -2.73 4.87 0.09
N THR A 121 -2.03 5.76 -0.60
CA THR A 121 -1.59 5.59 -2.00
C THR A 121 -0.19 4.99 -2.12
N ARG A 122 0.47 4.64 -1.02
CA ARG A 122 1.88 4.19 -1.00
C ARG A 122 2.16 3.00 -1.91
N MET A 123 1.19 2.08 -2.04
CA MET A 123 1.27 0.90 -2.92
C MET A 123 1.17 1.26 -4.41
N LYS A 124 0.69 2.46 -4.75
CA LYS A 124 0.58 2.99 -6.11
C LYS A 124 1.81 3.78 -6.55
N ASN A 125 2.82 3.88 -5.69
CA ASN A 125 4.08 4.53 -5.99
C ASN A 125 5.19 3.49 -5.98
N VAL A 126 5.46 2.86 -7.13
CA VAL A 126 6.45 1.77 -7.21
C VAL A 126 7.86 2.23 -6.84
N THR A 127 8.26 3.46 -7.22
CA THR A 127 9.51 4.07 -6.75
C THR A 127 9.56 4.13 -5.22
N GLY A 128 8.43 4.47 -4.59
CA GLY A 128 8.32 4.44 -3.13
C GLY A 128 8.37 3.03 -2.54
N ARG A 129 7.78 2.04 -3.19
CA ARG A 129 7.83 0.63 -2.76
C ARG A 129 9.27 0.10 -2.74
N SER A 130 10.05 0.38 -3.79
CA SER A 130 11.44 -0.08 -3.86
C SER A 130 12.33 0.64 -2.85
N HIS A 131 12.23 1.96 -2.68
CA HIS A 131 13.18 2.68 -1.82
C HIS A 131 12.75 2.73 -0.34
N TYR A 132 11.45 2.81 -0.04
CA TYR A 132 10.96 3.06 1.32
C TYR A 132 10.02 1.97 1.85
N GLY A 133 9.65 1.00 1.01
CA GLY A 133 8.51 0.15 1.27
C GLY A 133 8.79 -1.34 1.20
N ASP A 134 7.77 -2.07 0.75
CA ASP A 134 7.70 -3.53 0.74
C ASP A 134 8.54 -4.21 -0.36
N LEU A 135 9.20 -3.43 -1.22
CA LEU A 135 10.17 -3.90 -2.20
C LEU A 135 11.62 -3.46 -1.87
N GLN A 136 11.90 -2.97 -0.66
CA GLN A 136 13.27 -2.58 -0.22
C GLN A 136 14.31 -3.69 -0.35
N PHE A 137 13.89 -4.95 -0.34
CA PHE A 137 14.80 -6.07 -0.60
C PHE A 137 15.50 -5.98 -1.98
N LEU A 138 14.93 -5.22 -2.94
CA LEU A 138 15.55 -4.92 -4.24
C LEU A 138 16.86 -4.14 -4.11
N HIS A 139 17.04 -3.41 -3.00
CA HIS A 139 18.27 -2.71 -2.64
C HIS A 139 19.02 -3.44 -1.51
N CYS A 140 18.77 -4.74 -1.33
CA CYS A 140 19.33 -5.51 -0.24
C CYS A 140 19.05 -4.89 1.15
N MET A 141 17.87 -4.32 1.34
CA MET A 141 17.41 -3.71 2.60
C MET A 141 16.16 -4.42 3.12
N ALA A 142 15.99 -4.43 4.44
CA ALA A 142 14.79 -4.91 5.09
C ALA A 142 13.64 -3.90 4.91
N SER A 143 12.41 -4.41 4.79
CA SER A 143 11.21 -3.56 4.64
C SER A 143 10.70 -2.98 5.96
N ASP A 144 11.08 -3.58 7.09
CA ASP A 144 10.70 -3.17 8.44
C ASP A 144 11.89 -3.34 9.41
N ARG A 145 11.94 -2.53 10.48
CA ARG A 145 13.05 -2.51 11.46
C ARG A 145 13.16 -3.82 12.24
N ASP A 146 12.02 -4.49 12.43
CA ASP A 146 11.91 -5.75 13.17
C ASP A 146 11.77 -6.96 12.20
N GLU A 147 12.12 -6.80 10.93
CA GLU A 147 12.13 -7.90 9.96
C GLU A 147 13.30 -8.85 10.21
N GLU A 148 13.02 -10.14 10.35
CA GLU A 148 14.05 -11.18 10.45
C GLU A 148 14.86 -11.24 9.14
N PRO A 149 16.20 -11.30 9.19
CA PRO A 149 17.06 -11.30 7.99
C PRO A 149 16.72 -12.41 6.98
N GLU A 150 16.22 -13.55 7.44
CA GLU A 150 15.78 -14.65 6.59
C GLU A 150 14.59 -14.27 5.69
N VAL A 151 13.74 -13.33 6.12
CA VAL A 151 12.60 -12.83 5.33
C VAL A 151 13.11 -11.97 4.18
N THR A 152 14.00 -11.00 4.47
CA THR A 152 14.63 -10.16 3.44
C THR A 152 15.37 -11.04 2.42
N LYS A 153 16.17 -12.00 2.90
CA LYS A 153 16.88 -12.96 2.05
C LYS A 153 15.93 -13.81 1.21
N ALA A 154 14.82 -14.30 1.77
CA ALA A 154 13.86 -15.10 1.02
C ALA A 154 13.23 -14.28 -0.13
N ASN A 155 12.93 -13.01 0.10
CA ASN A 155 12.42 -12.11 -0.95
C ASN A 155 13.47 -11.86 -2.04
N ILE A 156 14.73 -11.60 -1.65
CA ILE A 156 15.87 -11.50 -2.58
C ILE A 156 15.97 -12.77 -3.42
N MET A 157 16.02 -13.95 -2.80
CA MET A 157 16.19 -15.21 -3.52
C MET A 157 15.01 -15.52 -4.46
N THR A 158 13.79 -15.12 -4.09
CA THR A 158 12.59 -15.24 -4.95
C THR A 158 12.71 -14.35 -6.18
N TRP A 159 13.21 -13.12 -6.03
CA TRP A 159 13.48 -12.21 -7.14
C TRP A 159 14.57 -12.77 -8.05
N MET A 160 15.70 -13.17 -7.47
CA MET A 160 16.85 -13.72 -8.20
C MET A 160 16.50 -14.97 -9.01
N GLU A 161 15.62 -15.84 -8.50
CA GLU A 161 15.14 -17.03 -9.24
C GLU A 161 14.47 -16.64 -10.55
N VAL A 162 13.47 -15.77 -10.46
CA VAL A 162 12.66 -15.39 -11.63
C VAL A 162 13.50 -14.62 -12.63
N MET A 163 14.36 -13.69 -12.16
CA MET A 163 15.26 -12.95 -13.05
C MET A 163 16.27 -13.86 -13.74
N TYR A 164 16.82 -14.86 -13.05
CA TYR A 164 17.78 -15.79 -13.65
C TYR A 164 17.13 -16.68 -14.71
N LYS A 165 15.91 -17.16 -14.43
CA LYS A 165 15.11 -17.94 -15.39
C LYS A 165 14.77 -17.13 -16.64
N LEU A 166 14.41 -15.85 -16.49
CA LEU A 166 14.23 -14.94 -17.62
C LEU A 166 15.54 -14.71 -18.40
N ALA A 167 16.66 -14.54 -17.70
CA ALA A 167 17.96 -14.27 -18.30
C ALA A 167 18.52 -15.44 -19.12
N THR A 168 18.18 -16.68 -18.74
CA THR A 168 18.65 -17.91 -19.37
C THR A 168 17.64 -18.54 -20.32
N GLY A 169 16.35 -18.25 -20.13
CA GLY A 169 15.26 -18.98 -20.79
C GLY A 169 15.24 -20.46 -20.42
N GLU A 170 15.70 -20.83 -19.22
CA GLU A 170 15.83 -22.23 -18.83
C GLU A 170 14.51 -22.91 -18.46
N ASP A 171 13.48 -22.13 -18.16
CA ASP A 171 12.18 -22.55 -17.67
C ASP A 171 11.10 -22.03 -18.62
N ASP A 172 10.42 -22.95 -19.31
CA ASP A 172 9.37 -22.62 -20.29
C ASP A 172 8.12 -22.00 -19.63
N GLU A 173 7.96 -22.10 -18.31
CA GLU A 173 6.86 -21.48 -17.57
C GLU A 173 7.18 -20.02 -17.16
N ILE A 174 8.46 -19.65 -17.08
CA ILE A 174 8.93 -18.31 -16.73
C ILE A 174 9.52 -17.63 -17.96
N THR A 175 8.64 -16.98 -18.71
CA THR A 175 8.97 -16.28 -19.96
C THR A 175 8.63 -14.78 -19.84
N PRO A 176 9.11 -13.92 -20.76
CA PRO A 176 8.75 -12.50 -20.75
C PRO A 176 7.24 -12.23 -20.81
N SER A 177 6.43 -13.15 -21.36
CA SER A 177 4.96 -13.02 -21.42
C SER A 177 4.25 -13.58 -20.18
N THR A 178 4.95 -14.29 -19.30
CA THR A 178 4.39 -14.81 -18.04
C THR A 178 3.89 -13.64 -17.19
N VAL A 179 2.67 -13.78 -16.65
CA VAL A 179 2.04 -12.78 -15.80
C VAL A 179 2.68 -12.81 -14.40
N VAL A 180 2.92 -11.65 -13.79
CA VAL A 180 3.59 -11.54 -12.48
C VAL A 180 2.92 -12.42 -11.41
N SER A 181 1.59 -12.39 -11.30
CA SER A 181 0.80 -13.21 -10.35
C SER A 181 0.85 -14.71 -10.62
N GLN A 182 1.30 -15.13 -11.81
CA GLN A 182 1.49 -16.54 -12.18
C GLN A 182 2.95 -17.00 -11.97
N SER A 183 3.84 -16.09 -11.61
CA SER A 183 5.22 -16.38 -11.24
C SER A 183 5.40 -16.43 -9.72
N PRO A 184 6.54 -16.92 -9.21
CA PRO A 184 6.89 -16.78 -7.79
C PRO A 184 6.83 -15.34 -7.26
N LEU A 185 6.97 -14.32 -8.12
CA LEU A 185 6.89 -12.92 -7.72
C LEU A 185 5.47 -12.49 -7.28
N GLY A 186 4.42 -13.26 -7.59
CA GLY A 186 3.04 -12.86 -7.30
C GLY A 186 2.80 -12.47 -5.84
N VAL A 187 3.52 -13.07 -4.89
CA VAL A 187 3.43 -12.75 -3.46
C VAL A 187 3.99 -11.38 -3.09
N LEU A 188 4.90 -10.84 -3.91
CA LEU A 188 5.56 -9.54 -3.73
C LEU A 188 4.75 -8.39 -4.38
N PHE A 189 3.73 -8.71 -5.19
CA PHE A 189 2.90 -7.74 -5.89
C PHE A 189 1.42 -7.99 -5.59
N PRO A 190 0.87 -7.41 -4.50
CA PRO A 190 -0.56 -7.54 -4.20
C PRO A 190 -1.44 -6.84 -5.26
N ASP A 191 -2.70 -7.27 -5.36
CA ASP A 191 -3.65 -6.83 -6.40
C ASP A 191 -3.83 -5.31 -6.50
N ASP A 192 -3.61 -4.57 -5.41
CA ASP A 192 -3.75 -3.12 -5.36
C ASP A 192 -2.40 -2.38 -5.45
N SER A 193 -1.31 -3.05 -5.79
CA SER A 193 0.00 -2.41 -5.96
C SER A 193 0.34 -2.08 -7.41
N LEU A 194 1.30 -1.16 -7.59
CA LEU A 194 2.04 -1.01 -8.84
C LEU A 194 3.45 -1.62 -8.70
N PRO A 195 3.98 -2.24 -9.77
CA PRO A 195 3.31 -2.50 -11.04
C PRO A 195 2.22 -3.57 -10.85
N PRO A 196 1.14 -3.54 -11.65
CA PRO A 196 0.02 -4.46 -11.45
C PRO A 196 0.41 -5.92 -11.67
N ASN A 197 -0.03 -6.80 -10.78
CA ASN A 197 0.35 -8.21 -10.80
C ASN A 197 -0.29 -9.03 -11.94
N TRP A 198 -1.23 -8.46 -12.68
CA TRP A 198 -1.84 -9.07 -13.87
C TRP A 198 -1.13 -8.70 -15.17
N LEU A 199 -0.05 -7.91 -15.11
CA LEU A 199 0.80 -7.61 -16.26
C LEU A 199 1.97 -8.61 -16.36
N SER A 200 2.63 -8.63 -17.51
CA SER A 200 3.71 -9.57 -17.79
C SER A 200 5.03 -9.19 -17.15
N LEU A 201 5.95 -10.15 -17.01
CA LEU A 201 7.33 -9.92 -16.56
C LEU A 201 8.09 -8.96 -17.50
N ALA A 202 7.76 -8.96 -18.80
CA ALA A 202 8.27 -7.94 -19.73
C ALA A 202 7.79 -6.53 -19.33
N TYR A 203 6.49 -6.36 -19.06
CA TYR A 203 5.97 -5.07 -18.61
C TYR A 203 6.59 -4.65 -17.26
N LEU A 204 6.83 -5.58 -16.35
CA LEU A 204 7.52 -5.30 -15.09
C LEU A 204 8.88 -4.63 -15.36
N LEU A 205 9.72 -5.23 -16.20
CA LEU A 205 11.10 -4.79 -16.43
C LEU A 205 11.25 -3.67 -17.48
N SER A 206 10.25 -3.44 -18.33
CA SER A 206 10.37 -2.46 -19.43
C SER A 206 9.16 -1.57 -19.64
N LYS A 207 8.08 -1.74 -18.87
CA LYS A 207 6.82 -1.04 -19.06
C LYS A 207 6.34 -1.16 -20.51
N ASP A 208 6.05 -0.05 -21.18
CA ASP A 208 5.67 0.05 -22.59
C ASP A 208 6.83 0.53 -23.49
N SER A 209 8.07 0.15 -23.16
CA SER A 209 9.25 0.50 -23.95
C SER A 209 9.03 0.27 -25.44
N LYS A 210 9.37 1.30 -26.23
CA LYS A 210 9.24 1.30 -27.70
C LYS A 210 10.53 0.86 -28.40
N PHE A 211 11.57 0.54 -27.64
CA PHE A 211 12.87 0.23 -28.16
C PHE A 211 12.86 -1.11 -28.91
N LYS A 212 13.23 -1.09 -30.20
CA LYS A 212 13.15 -2.28 -31.06
C LYS A 212 14.12 -3.41 -30.65
N GLY A 213 15.19 -3.06 -29.93
CA GLY A 213 16.23 -3.98 -29.47
C GLY A 213 16.02 -4.45 -28.03
N LEU A 214 14.82 -4.27 -27.48
CA LEU A 214 14.49 -4.65 -26.10
C LEU A 214 14.78 -6.14 -25.86
N ASP A 215 15.57 -6.43 -24.83
CA ASP A 215 15.96 -7.78 -24.45
C ASP A 215 15.72 -7.97 -22.94
N ILE A 216 14.58 -8.56 -22.63
CA ILE A 216 14.14 -8.81 -21.25
C ILE A 216 15.10 -9.75 -20.51
N GLY A 217 15.77 -10.67 -21.21
CA GLY A 217 16.72 -11.58 -20.58
C GLY A 217 17.97 -10.85 -20.09
N ARG A 218 18.50 -9.93 -20.90
CA ARG A 218 19.64 -9.08 -20.50
C ARG A 218 19.25 -8.10 -19.41
N ARG A 219 18.04 -7.53 -19.49
CA ARG A 219 17.52 -6.62 -18.46
C ARG A 219 17.29 -7.34 -17.12
N ALA A 220 16.81 -8.57 -17.15
CA ALA A 220 16.69 -9.40 -15.95
C ALA A 220 18.06 -9.70 -15.31
N LEU A 221 19.09 -10.03 -16.11
CA LEU A 221 20.45 -10.22 -15.60
C LEU A 221 21.04 -8.95 -14.98
N GLY A 222 20.77 -7.79 -15.60
CA GLY A 222 21.15 -6.49 -15.04
C GLY A 222 20.50 -6.22 -13.68
N SER A 223 19.19 -6.50 -13.53
CA SER A 223 18.49 -6.33 -12.26
C SER A 223 19.10 -7.21 -11.15
N MET A 224 19.57 -8.41 -11.50
CA MET A 224 20.33 -9.25 -10.55
C MET A 224 21.64 -8.60 -10.11
N PHE A 225 22.35 -7.90 -11.01
CA PHE A 225 23.59 -7.20 -10.63
C PHE A 225 23.33 -6.11 -9.63
N HIS A 226 22.23 -5.36 -9.77
CA HIS A 226 21.86 -4.31 -8.82
C HIS A 226 21.75 -4.85 -7.39
N VAL A 227 20.98 -5.92 -7.19
CA VAL A 227 20.79 -6.51 -5.85
C VAL A 227 22.11 -7.03 -5.27
N ILE A 228 22.99 -7.59 -6.12
CA ILE A 228 24.34 -8.02 -5.70
C ILE A 228 25.18 -6.80 -5.31
N GLN A 229 25.17 -5.75 -6.13
CA GLN A 229 25.90 -4.51 -5.94
C GLN A 229 25.52 -3.84 -4.60
N ASP A 230 24.23 -3.60 -4.38
CA ASP A 230 23.74 -3.00 -3.12
C ASP A 230 24.05 -3.86 -1.91
N SER A 231 24.10 -5.18 -2.07
CA SER A 231 24.44 -6.05 -0.95
C SER A 231 25.86 -5.79 -0.40
N TYR A 232 26.78 -5.21 -1.18
CA TYR A 232 28.12 -4.82 -0.73
C TYR A 232 28.24 -3.32 -0.43
N ALA A 233 27.17 -2.54 -0.58
CA ALA A 233 27.11 -1.15 -0.14
C ALA A 233 26.76 -1.11 1.36
N ILE A 234 27.64 -0.54 2.19
CA ILE A 234 27.47 -0.58 3.66
C ILE A 234 26.21 0.16 4.12
N GLY A 235 25.74 1.16 3.35
CA GLY A 235 24.49 1.86 3.64
C GLY A 235 23.26 0.96 3.52
N HIS A 236 23.35 -0.12 2.76
CA HIS A 236 22.25 -1.04 2.46
C HIS A 236 22.31 -2.30 3.34
N ALA A 237 23.50 -2.90 3.46
CA ALA A 237 23.71 -4.09 4.28
C ALA A 237 25.06 -4.05 5.01
N LYS A 238 25.04 -4.43 6.29
CA LYS A 238 26.25 -4.62 7.09
C LYS A 238 26.75 -6.05 6.92
N ARG A 239 28.04 -6.21 6.61
CA ARG A 239 28.71 -7.51 6.44
C ARG A 239 29.88 -7.69 7.39
N GLU A 240 30.28 -8.94 7.59
CA GLU A 240 31.54 -9.28 8.27
C GLU A 240 32.76 -8.84 7.43
N LEU A 241 33.69 -8.10 8.03
CA LEU A 241 34.94 -7.74 7.36
C LEU A 241 35.95 -8.90 7.46
N LEU A 242 36.41 -9.42 6.32
CA LEU A 242 37.29 -10.60 6.26
C LEU A 242 38.78 -10.25 6.38
N ASN A 243 39.18 -9.05 5.98
CA ASN A 243 40.58 -8.60 6.01
C ASN A 243 40.81 -7.44 6.99
N GLU A 244 40.31 -7.59 8.22
CA GLU A 244 40.45 -6.65 9.34
C GLU A 244 41.90 -6.11 9.52
N LYS A 245 42.91 -6.96 9.31
CA LYS A 245 44.34 -6.62 9.42
C LYS A 245 44.83 -5.56 8.42
N ASP A 246 44.06 -5.31 7.37
CA ASP A 246 44.37 -4.36 6.30
C ASP A 246 43.59 -3.05 6.44
N LYS A 247 42.69 -2.97 7.42
CA LYS A 247 42.03 -1.73 7.85
C LYS A 247 43.04 -0.81 8.54
N VAL A 248 43.01 0.46 8.14
CA VAL A 248 43.89 1.54 8.64
C VAL A 248 43.12 2.52 9.52
N SER A 249 41.81 2.65 9.32
CA SER A 249 40.93 3.51 10.11
C SER A 249 39.52 2.92 10.15
N ASP A 250 38.82 3.09 11.27
CA ASP A 250 37.40 2.75 11.44
C ASP A 250 36.49 3.91 11.02
N ASP A 251 36.95 5.16 11.16
CA ASP A 251 36.18 6.36 10.87
C ASP A 251 37.05 7.49 10.28
N PRO A 252 36.93 7.82 8.98
CA PRO A 252 36.23 7.03 7.96
C PRO A 252 36.83 5.63 7.84
N LEU A 253 36.02 4.64 7.48
CA LEU A 253 36.50 3.30 7.15
C LEU A 253 37.52 3.39 6.00
N LYS A 254 38.75 2.94 6.23
CA LYS A 254 39.82 2.99 5.22
C LYS A 254 40.71 1.77 5.30
N PHE A 255 41.16 1.32 4.13
CA PHE A 255 42.13 0.23 3.97
C PHE A 255 43.48 0.77 3.51
N LYS A 256 44.51 -0.07 3.59
CA LYS A 256 45.83 0.23 2.99
C LYS A 256 45.64 0.47 1.49
N ASP A 257 46.28 1.51 0.97
CA ASP A 257 46.15 1.91 -0.44
C ASP A 257 46.38 0.73 -1.40
N GLY A 258 45.48 0.58 -2.38
CA GLY A 258 45.48 -0.50 -3.35
C GLY A 258 45.05 -1.88 -2.82
N THR A 259 44.74 -2.01 -1.53
CA THR A 259 44.25 -3.28 -0.94
C THR A 259 42.76 -3.43 -1.17
N ILE A 260 42.36 -4.58 -1.70
CA ILE A 260 40.95 -4.94 -1.87
C ILE A 260 40.35 -5.22 -0.49
N ASP A 261 39.29 -4.52 -0.13
CA ASP A 261 38.44 -4.84 1.01
C ASP A 261 37.59 -6.08 0.69
N ARG A 262 37.47 -7.00 1.65
CA ARG A 262 36.81 -8.29 1.44
C ARG A 262 35.72 -8.51 2.48
N TRP A 263 34.52 -8.80 2.02
CA TRP A 263 33.33 -8.90 2.85
C TRP A 263 32.75 -10.32 2.86
N GLY A 264 32.35 -10.75 4.04
CA GLY A 264 31.78 -12.05 4.32
C GLY A 264 30.25 -12.03 4.38
N PRO A 265 29.66 -12.94 5.20
CA PRO A 265 28.22 -13.00 5.40
C PRO A 265 27.61 -11.68 5.87
N ILE A 266 26.35 -11.46 5.49
CA ILE A 266 25.52 -10.33 5.91
C ILE A 266 25.16 -10.51 7.38
N GLN A 267 25.46 -9.49 8.19
CA GLN A 267 25.08 -9.41 9.59
C GLN A 267 23.69 -8.79 9.75
N ILE A 268 23.43 -7.70 9.01
CA ILE A 268 22.22 -6.89 9.16
C ILE A 268 21.82 -6.36 7.78
N PHE A 269 20.53 -6.46 7.45
CA PHE A 269 19.93 -5.65 6.39
C PHE A 269 19.45 -4.34 7.01
N HIS A 270 19.87 -3.20 6.48
CA HIS A 270 19.41 -1.92 6.98
C HIS A 270 17.96 -1.66 6.53
N THR A 271 17.32 -0.66 7.14
CA THR A 271 16.03 -0.14 6.69
C THR A 271 16.19 1.33 6.38
N TYR A 272 15.54 1.82 5.32
CA TYR A 272 15.66 3.22 4.91
C TYR A 272 15.29 4.19 6.05
N TYR A 273 14.16 3.95 6.73
CA TYR A 273 13.74 4.78 7.88
C TYR A 273 14.51 4.52 9.17
N GLY A 274 15.27 3.43 9.26
CA GLY A 274 16.13 3.11 10.41
C GLY A 274 17.35 4.02 10.50
N GLN A 275 17.66 4.76 9.45
CA GLN A 275 18.84 5.60 9.33
C GLN A 275 18.48 7.10 9.42
N ASP A 276 19.45 7.92 9.83
CA ASP A 276 19.33 9.38 9.73
C ASP A 276 19.35 9.80 8.26
N SER A 277 18.42 10.66 7.84
CA SER A 277 18.23 11.04 6.43
C SER A 277 19.37 11.89 5.86
N ALA A 278 20.17 12.53 6.72
CA ALA A 278 21.44 13.15 6.34
C ALA A 278 22.55 12.09 6.12
N SER A 279 22.52 11.01 6.90
CA SER A 279 23.41 9.86 6.76
C SER A 279 23.09 9.05 5.49
N HIS A 280 21.81 8.79 5.18
CA HIS A 280 21.39 8.09 3.95
C HIS A 280 21.81 8.80 2.65
N LYS A 281 21.63 10.13 2.56
CA LYS A 281 22.10 10.92 1.39
C LYS A 281 23.62 11.04 1.32
N HIS A 282 24.30 10.93 2.46
CA HIS A 282 25.74 10.82 2.53
C HIS A 282 26.23 9.43 2.12
N TYR A 283 25.39 8.39 2.14
CA TYR A 283 25.73 7.00 1.82
C TYR A 283 25.28 6.51 0.44
N ASP A 284 24.76 7.40 -0.42
CA ASP A 284 24.47 7.13 -1.86
C ASP A 284 25.16 8.10 -2.86
N HIS A 285 26.32 8.67 -2.54
CA HIS A 285 27.19 9.45 -3.45
C HIS A 285 26.47 10.45 -4.38
N PHE A 286 25.75 11.43 -3.82
CA PHE A 286 25.26 12.55 -4.62
C PHE A 286 26.42 13.36 -5.30
N PHE A 287 27.68 13.25 -4.83
CA PHE A 287 28.77 14.17 -5.21
C PHE A 287 30.10 13.55 -5.69
N ASP A 288 30.29 12.24 -5.66
CA ASP A 288 31.61 11.63 -5.91
C ASP A 288 31.87 11.39 -7.42
N ARG A 289 33.02 10.83 -7.78
CA ARG A 289 33.39 10.60 -9.18
C ARG A 289 33.93 9.18 -9.36
N ILE A 290 33.52 8.53 -10.44
CA ILE A 290 34.17 7.32 -10.92
C ILE A 290 35.65 7.65 -11.17
N PRO A 291 36.61 6.91 -10.57
CA PRO A 291 38.02 7.27 -10.65
C PRO A 291 38.57 7.33 -12.08
N ASP A 292 38.20 6.34 -12.90
CA ASP A 292 38.65 6.25 -14.30
C ASP A 292 37.53 5.70 -15.22
N PRO A 293 36.57 6.54 -15.62
CA PRO A 293 35.39 6.13 -16.39
C PRO A 293 35.71 5.71 -17.82
N GLU A 294 36.92 5.98 -18.32
CA GLU A 294 37.38 5.56 -19.65
C GLU A 294 38.01 4.17 -19.65
N HIS A 295 38.35 3.63 -18.47
CA HIS A 295 39.05 2.35 -18.30
C HIS A 295 38.30 1.42 -17.33
N LEU A 296 37.03 1.12 -17.61
CA LEU A 296 36.19 0.23 -16.78
C LEU A 296 36.71 -1.23 -16.73
N ASP A 297 37.63 -1.61 -17.61
CA ASP A 297 38.40 -2.86 -17.56
C ASP A 297 39.45 -2.89 -16.44
N ASN A 298 39.89 -1.72 -15.95
CA ASN A 298 40.80 -1.61 -14.82
C ASN A 298 40.06 -1.81 -13.50
N LEU A 299 40.00 -3.05 -13.02
CA LEU A 299 39.34 -3.37 -11.75
C LEU A 299 40.03 -2.80 -10.51
N GLU A 300 41.32 -2.42 -10.59
CA GLU A 300 42.04 -1.86 -9.45
C GLU A 300 41.50 -0.50 -9.02
N GLN A 301 40.83 0.22 -9.92
CA GLN A 301 40.20 1.51 -9.61
C GLN A 301 39.13 1.37 -8.52
N TRP A 302 38.53 0.19 -8.38
CA TRP A 302 37.50 -0.10 -7.40
C TRP A 302 38.08 -0.47 -6.02
N ASN A 303 39.38 -0.74 -5.90
CA ASN A 303 39.98 -1.21 -4.64
C ASN A 303 39.92 -0.17 -3.52
N ASN A 304 39.86 1.12 -3.87
CA ASN A 304 39.76 2.21 -2.91
C ASN A 304 38.30 2.67 -2.67
N LEU A 305 37.34 1.98 -3.28
CA LEU A 305 35.91 2.19 -3.12
C LEU A 305 35.32 0.96 -2.44
N ILE A 306 35.00 1.11 -1.15
CA ILE A 306 34.62 -0.01 -0.29
C ILE A 306 33.44 -0.78 -0.93
N GLY A 307 33.49 -2.11 -0.94
CA GLY A 307 32.45 -2.99 -1.46
C GLY A 307 32.37 -3.09 -2.99
N CYS A 308 32.77 -2.05 -3.73
CA CYS A 308 32.67 -2.00 -5.20
C CYS A 308 33.44 -3.14 -5.86
N ARG A 309 34.65 -3.46 -5.36
CA ARG A 309 35.45 -4.53 -5.95
C ARG A 309 34.82 -5.91 -5.77
N ASP A 310 34.33 -6.23 -4.57
CA ASP A 310 33.63 -7.49 -4.31
C ASP A 310 32.33 -7.58 -5.13
N ALA A 311 31.57 -6.49 -5.24
CA ALA A 311 30.37 -6.43 -6.08
C ALA A 311 30.66 -6.79 -7.55
N VAL A 312 31.71 -6.20 -8.15
CA VAL A 312 32.13 -6.52 -9.53
C VAL A 312 32.56 -7.98 -9.63
N ASP A 313 33.39 -8.46 -8.70
CA ASP A 313 33.86 -9.84 -8.68
C ASP A 313 32.67 -10.84 -8.60
N ARG A 314 31.63 -10.56 -7.79
CA ARG A 314 30.43 -11.42 -7.68
C ARG A 314 29.52 -11.35 -8.91
N CYS A 315 29.29 -10.17 -9.48
CA CYS A 315 28.53 -10.03 -10.73
C CYS A 315 29.23 -10.77 -11.88
N LYS A 316 30.56 -10.68 -11.97
CA LYS A 316 31.36 -11.45 -12.94
C LYS A 316 31.13 -12.96 -12.80
N VAL A 317 31.18 -13.50 -11.58
CA VAL A 317 30.93 -14.94 -11.33
C VAL A 317 29.53 -15.34 -11.79
N LEU A 318 28.51 -14.51 -11.55
CA LEU A 318 27.15 -14.78 -12.03
C LEU A 318 27.10 -14.88 -13.57
N VAL A 319 27.78 -13.97 -14.28
CA VAL A 319 27.89 -14.01 -15.75
C VAL A 319 28.57 -15.28 -16.22
N GLU A 320 29.70 -15.64 -15.60
CA GLU A 320 30.45 -16.83 -15.99
C GLU A 320 29.63 -18.10 -15.77
N LYS A 321 28.89 -18.21 -14.66
CA LYS A 321 27.94 -19.32 -14.43
C LYS A 321 26.86 -19.39 -15.49
N LYS A 322 26.29 -18.25 -15.90
CA LYS A 322 25.33 -18.19 -17.01
C LYS A 322 25.93 -18.67 -18.33
N LEU A 323 27.15 -18.25 -18.66
CA LEU A 323 27.84 -18.65 -19.89
C LEU A 323 28.22 -20.13 -19.90
N GLU A 324 28.49 -20.70 -18.73
CA GLU A 324 28.70 -22.13 -18.54
C GLU A 324 27.40 -22.97 -18.60
N GLY A 325 26.24 -22.32 -18.73
CA GLY A 325 24.94 -22.99 -18.79
C GLY A 325 24.50 -23.60 -17.45
N LYS A 326 25.00 -23.08 -16.32
CA LYS A 326 24.55 -23.50 -14.99
C LYS A 326 23.07 -23.19 -14.84
N LYS A 327 22.34 -24.11 -14.18
CA LYS A 327 20.92 -23.96 -13.90
C LYS A 327 20.69 -23.21 -12.58
N TRP A 328 19.46 -22.76 -12.33
CA TRP A 328 19.10 -22.19 -11.03
C TRP A 328 19.38 -23.18 -9.89
N GLU A 329 18.80 -24.38 -9.97
CA GLU A 329 18.98 -25.46 -9.00
C GLU A 329 20.22 -26.34 -9.30
N GLY A 330 20.72 -27.03 -8.26
CA GLY A 330 21.82 -28.00 -8.34
C GLY A 330 22.99 -27.67 -7.41
N ASP A 331 23.83 -28.68 -7.13
CA ASP A 331 25.00 -28.58 -6.23
C ASP A 331 26.12 -27.65 -6.75
N ASP A 332 26.03 -27.20 -7.99
CA ASP A 332 26.87 -26.16 -8.59
C ASP A 332 26.03 -25.04 -9.25
N GLY A 333 24.73 -25.03 -8.98
CA GLY A 333 23.74 -24.11 -9.51
C GLY A 333 23.90 -22.69 -9.01
N VAL A 334 23.19 -21.75 -9.65
CA VAL A 334 23.26 -20.33 -9.29
C VAL A 334 22.63 -20.05 -7.93
N ARG A 335 21.58 -20.77 -7.54
CA ARG A 335 20.94 -20.64 -6.22
C ARG A 335 21.94 -20.83 -5.09
N GLN A 336 22.77 -21.87 -5.14
CA GLN A 336 23.74 -22.15 -4.09
C GLN A 336 24.81 -21.06 -3.96
N PHE A 337 25.33 -20.58 -5.08
CA PHE A 337 26.28 -19.45 -5.09
C PHE A 337 25.68 -18.20 -4.45
N LEU A 338 24.46 -17.83 -4.84
CA LEU A 338 23.78 -16.66 -4.27
C LEU A 338 23.45 -16.87 -2.79
N ASP A 339 22.98 -18.05 -2.40
CA ASP A 339 22.55 -18.35 -1.03
C ASP A 339 23.71 -18.44 -0.03
N THR A 340 24.85 -18.99 -0.46
CA THR A 340 25.96 -19.36 0.44
C THR A 340 27.20 -18.48 0.33
N GLU A 341 27.35 -17.71 -0.76
CA GLU A 341 28.49 -16.81 -0.94
C GLU A 341 28.09 -15.34 -1.02
N VAL A 342 26.98 -15.02 -1.69
CA VAL A 342 26.56 -13.61 -1.89
C VAL A 342 25.67 -13.13 -0.75
N PHE A 343 24.56 -13.81 -0.50
CA PHE A 343 23.55 -13.44 0.50
C PHE A 343 23.61 -14.37 1.73
N ALA A 344 24.76 -14.96 2.03
CA ALA A 344 24.97 -15.72 3.25
C ALA A 344 24.67 -14.85 4.48
N LEU A 345 24.01 -15.42 5.50
CA LEU A 345 23.74 -14.72 6.76
C LEU A 345 24.75 -15.15 7.82
N SER A 346 25.23 -14.19 8.62
CA SER A 346 26.08 -14.45 9.77
C SER A 346 25.33 -15.28 10.82
N GLY A 347 26.03 -16.19 11.51
CA GLY A 347 25.46 -16.98 12.61
C GLY A 347 24.65 -18.21 12.21
N GLN A 348 24.50 -18.52 10.91
CA GLN A 348 23.95 -19.80 10.48
C GLN A 348 25.08 -20.82 10.23
N GLU A 349 25.17 -21.88 11.06
CA GLU A 349 25.93 -23.06 10.68
C GLU A 349 25.30 -23.64 9.42
N SER A 350 26.11 -23.87 8.39
CA SER A 350 25.70 -24.40 7.10
C SER A 350 25.10 -25.80 7.25
N LEU A 351 23.78 -25.88 7.44
CA LEU A 351 23.06 -27.14 7.31
C LEU A 351 22.93 -27.45 5.81
N PRO A 352 23.42 -28.61 5.35
CA PRO A 352 23.23 -29.00 3.96
C PRO A 352 21.74 -29.16 3.67
N VAL A 353 21.26 -28.47 2.63
CA VAL A 353 19.90 -28.62 2.11
C VAL A 353 19.76 -30.06 1.58
N PRO A 354 18.73 -30.84 1.95
CA PRO A 354 18.55 -32.16 1.37
C PRO A 354 18.10 -32.01 -0.08
N CYS A 355 18.91 -32.48 -1.04
CA CYS A 355 18.48 -32.74 -2.40
C CYS A 355 17.27 -33.70 -2.38
N ILE A 356 16.08 -33.18 -2.64
CA ILE A 356 14.97 -34.01 -3.09
C ILE A 356 15.29 -34.33 -4.55
N HIS A 357 15.99 -35.45 -4.80
CA HIS A 357 15.88 -36.35 -5.96
C HIS A 357 17.09 -37.29 -6.00
N SER A 358 17.02 -38.41 -5.28
CA SER A 358 17.68 -39.67 -5.65
C SER A 358 17.31 -40.80 -4.69
N LEU A 359 16.16 -41.44 -4.90
CA LEU A 359 15.89 -42.77 -4.35
C LEU A 359 14.85 -43.51 -5.21
N TRP A 360 15.13 -43.61 -6.51
CA TRP A 360 14.52 -44.63 -7.37
C TRP A 360 15.60 -45.29 -8.20
N GLY A 361 16.16 -46.36 -7.65
CA GLY A 361 17.21 -47.16 -8.27
C GLY A 361 17.30 -48.55 -7.68
N LEU A 362 16.43 -49.44 -8.18
CA LEU A 362 16.66 -50.87 -8.45
C LEU A 362 16.96 -51.82 -7.26
N LEU A 363 16.01 -52.72 -6.94
CA LEU A 363 16.07 -54.20 -7.17
C LEU A 363 14.92 -54.96 -6.46
N PRO A 364 14.60 -56.23 -6.81
CA PRO A 364 13.29 -56.63 -7.32
C PRO A 364 12.37 -57.32 -6.30
N PHE A 365 11.06 -57.22 -6.53
CA PHE A 365 10.06 -58.00 -5.81
C PHE A 365 10.06 -59.47 -6.27
N THR A 366 10.47 -60.37 -5.38
CA THR A 366 10.01 -61.77 -5.40
C THR A 366 9.74 -62.22 -3.98
N VAL A 367 8.47 -62.38 -3.59
CA VAL A 367 8.09 -63.33 -2.54
C VAL A 367 6.76 -63.98 -2.90
N ARG A 368 6.82 -65.30 -3.12
CA ARG A 368 5.69 -66.20 -3.22
C ARG A 368 5.52 -66.90 -1.86
N ARG A 369 4.29 -66.88 -1.35
CA ARG A 369 3.59 -67.88 -0.51
C ARG A 369 4.22 -68.42 0.79
N ASN A 370 3.33 -68.42 1.80
CA ASN A 370 3.02 -69.44 2.80
C ASN A 370 3.50 -69.24 4.24
N ASN A 371 2.51 -68.86 5.07
CA ASN A 371 2.00 -69.56 6.26
C ASN A 371 2.96 -70.40 7.14
N HIS A 372 2.89 -70.04 8.42
CA HIS A 372 2.68 -70.88 9.62
C HIS A 372 3.75 -70.84 10.71
N ARG A 373 3.23 -70.49 11.90
CA ARG A 373 3.49 -71.03 13.25
C ARG A 373 4.59 -70.43 14.13
N LEU A 374 4.11 -70.06 15.33
CA LEU A 374 4.63 -70.25 16.71
C LEU A 374 6.09 -69.83 16.99
N ALA A 375 6.48 -69.30 18.14
CA ALA A 375 5.86 -68.84 19.39
C ALA A 375 7.06 -68.44 20.30
N LEU A 376 6.78 -67.80 21.45
CA LEU A 376 7.63 -67.74 22.67
C LEU A 376 8.88 -66.81 22.55
N VAL A 377 9.21 -65.88 23.45
CA VAL A 377 9.30 -65.93 24.93
C VAL A 377 9.39 -64.49 25.53
N LYS A 378 8.65 -64.26 26.64
CA LYS A 378 8.85 -63.44 27.89
C LYS A 378 9.62 -62.10 27.84
N ILE A 379 9.07 -60.97 28.35
CA ILE A 379 8.81 -60.57 29.77
C ILE A 379 10.15 -60.49 30.57
N LEU A 380 10.63 -59.38 31.17
CA LEU A 380 10.04 -58.45 32.16
C LEU A 380 11.00 -57.20 32.36
N PRO A 381 10.55 -56.09 33.01
CA PRO A 381 11.30 -54.86 33.30
C PRO A 381 11.65 -54.67 34.81
N LEU A 382 12.53 -53.73 35.19
CA LEU A 382 12.70 -53.08 36.53
C LEU A 382 13.86 -52.04 36.44
N PHE A 383 13.74 -50.74 36.74
CA PHE A 383 13.51 -49.95 37.98
C PHE A 383 14.76 -49.53 38.77
N PHE A 384 14.69 -48.29 39.32
CA PHE A 384 15.40 -47.58 40.43
C PHE A 384 16.05 -46.25 39.98
N GLY A 385 15.95 -45.09 40.65
CA GLY A 385 15.26 -44.65 41.89
C GLY A 385 15.89 -43.34 42.44
N LEU A 386 15.07 -42.48 43.11
CA LEU A 386 15.34 -41.50 44.21
C LEU A 386 16.35 -40.32 44.00
N GLY A 387 16.17 -39.09 44.51
CA GLY A 387 15.14 -38.46 45.36
C GLY A 387 15.50 -37.02 45.85
N LEU A 388 14.62 -36.44 46.71
CA LEU A 388 14.79 -35.35 47.72
C LEU A 388 15.06 -33.90 47.21
N LEU A 389 14.56 -32.76 47.73
CA LEU A 389 13.88 -32.32 48.97
C LEU A 389 13.35 -30.85 48.76
N PRO A 390 12.31 -30.34 49.47
CA PRO A 390 11.89 -28.93 49.42
C PRO A 390 12.38 -28.11 50.65
N LEU A 391 12.73 -26.83 50.46
CA LEU A 391 13.06 -25.92 51.57
C LEU A 391 12.11 -24.71 51.63
N VAL A 392 11.55 -24.49 52.81
CA VAL A 392 10.74 -23.36 53.25
C VAL A 392 11.64 -22.34 53.94
N LEU A 393 11.43 -21.04 53.73
CA LEU A 393 11.84 -20.00 54.69
C LEU A 393 10.94 -18.75 54.63
N GLN A 394 10.60 -18.28 55.83
CA GLN A 394 9.67 -17.21 56.20
C GLN A 394 10.33 -15.81 56.25
N ILE A 395 9.57 -14.76 55.82
CA ILE A 395 9.14 -13.51 56.53
C ILE A 395 10.25 -12.69 57.28
N PRO A 396 10.39 -11.34 57.13
CA PRO A 396 9.37 -10.40 57.62
C PRO A 396 9.12 -9.09 56.86
N GLY A 397 7.89 -8.60 57.07
CA GLY A 397 7.44 -7.29 56.64
C GLY A 397 7.90 -6.15 57.55
N CYS A 398 7.67 -4.93 57.06
CA CYS A 398 7.68 -3.72 57.86
C CYS A 398 6.48 -2.86 57.45
N HIS A 399 5.51 -2.76 58.35
CA HIS A 399 4.51 -1.68 58.39
C HIS A 399 5.20 -0.40 58.84
N LEU A 400 4.92 0.77 58.22
CA LEU A 400 4.65 2.01 58.97
C LEU A 400 4.10 3.15 58.09
N ARG A 401 2.82 3.45 58.37
CA ARG A 401 2.16 4.76 58.51
C ARG A 401 2.02 5.74 57.33
N SER A 402 0.74 5.98 57.12
CA SER A 402 0.04 7.16 56.61
C SER A 402 0.36 8.49 57.31
N ARG A 403 -0.08 9.56 56.59
CA ARG A 403 -0.63 10.87 57.04
C ARG A 403 0.22 12.15 56.81
N PRO A 404 -0.43 13.35 56.69
CA PRO A 404 -0.41 14.18 55.47
C PRO A 404 -0.08 15.68 55.69
N ASN A 405 -0.23 16.49 54.62
CA ASN A 405 -0.52 17.95 54.58
C ASN A 405 0.63 18.94 54.89
N PRO A 406 0.49 20.27 54.61
CA PRO A 406 -0.39 20.97 53.64
C PRO A 406 0.28 22.17 52.89
N GLY A 407 -0.37 22.61 51.80
CA GLY A 407 -0.75 24.01 51.50
C GLY A 407 0.30 25.13 51.37
N ILE A 408 0.22 25.89 50.26
CA ILE A 408 0.10 27.36 50.27
C ILE A 408 -0.82 27.77 49.10
N GLN A 409 -1.92 28.42 49.45
CA GLN A 409 -2.78 29.22 48.58
C GLN A 409 -2.14 30.60 48.40
N LEU A 410 -2.30 31.21 47.22
CA LEU A 410 -2.41 32.66 47.11
C LEU A 410 -3.44 33.02 46.04
N LEU A 411 -4.60 33.46 46.55
CA LEU A 411 -5.64 34.19 45.86
C LEU A 411 -5.18 35.61 45.58
N PHE A 412 -5.46 36.13 44.38
CA PHE A 412 -5.92 37.52 44.23
C PHE A 412 -7.06 37.55 43.20
N ARG A 413 -8.24 37.96 43.70
CA ARG A 413 -9.41 38.41 42.94
C ARG A 413 -9.26 39.91 42.72
N SER A 414 -9.65 40.39 41.54
CA SER A 414 -10.49 41.60 41.42
C SER A 414 -11.10 41.71 40.01
N GLN A 415 -12.37 42.13 40.01
CA GLN A 415 -13.33 42.18 38.91
C GLN A 415 -13.32 43.51 38.14
N CYS A 416 -14.14 43.52 37.07
CA CYS A 416 -14.91 44.64 36.47
C CYS A 416 -14.24 45.40 35.31
N VAL A 417 -14.90 45.86 34.23
CA VAL A 417 -16.29 45.82 33.69
C VAL A 417 -16.26 46.58 32.31
N LEU A 418 -17.27 46.36 31.45
CA LEU A 418 -17.76 47.19 30.30
C LEU A 418 -17.23 47.00 28.85
N SER A 419 -18.23 46.90 27.97
CA SER A 419 -18.37 46.73 26.51
C SER A 419 -18.39 48.07 25.73
N PRO A 420 -18.90 48.15 24.47
CA PRO A 420 -18.37 47.69 23.17
C PRO A 420 -18.24 48.87 22.15
N LEU A 421 -17.70 48.66 20.94
CA LEU A 421 -17.95 49.56 19.79
C LEU A 421 -17.79 48.83 18.44
N SER A 422 -18.90 48.80 17.72
CA SER A 422 -19.14 48.47 16.30
C SER A 422 -18.41 49.42 15.34
N TRP A 423 -18.14 49.04 14.07
CA TRP A 423 -18.41 49.86 12.86
C TRP A 423 -18.48 48.96 11.60
N HIS A 424 -19.54 49.18 10.80
CA HIS A 424 -19.81 48.66 9.44
C HIS A 424 -18.80 49.16 8.41
N TRP A 425 -18.72 48.54 7.21
CA TRP A 425 -18.83 49.25 5.92
C TRP A 425 -19.15 48.26 4.77
N GLN A 426 -20.11 48.66 3.93
CA GLN A 426 -20.62 47.99 2.73
C GLN A 426 -20.06 48.67 1.45
N PRO A 427 -20.33 48.16 0.22
CA PRO A 427 -19.40 48.18 -0.91
C PRO A 427 -19.75 49.18 -2.02
N HIS A 428 -18.86 49.34 -3.01
CA HIS A 428 -19.19 49.92 -4.31
C HIS A 428 -18.57 49.16 -5.50
N ILE A 429 -19.27 49.32 -6.63
CA ILE A 429 -19.36 48.50 -7.84
C ILE A 429 -18.68 49.24 -9.03
N LEU A 430 -17.85 48.52 -9.82
CA LEU A 430 -17.52 48.62 -11.28
C LEU A 430 -17.15 49.99 -11.92
N PRO A 431 -16.68 50.10 -13.20
CA PRO A 431 -16.38 49.08 -14.24
C PRO A 431 -15.05 49.25 -15.05
N LEU A 432 -14.74 48.18 -15.82
CA LEU A 432 -14.10 48.06 -17.15
C LEU A 432 -13.30 49.22 -17.78
N ALA A 433 -12.09 48.92 -18.29
CA ALA A 433 -11.70 49.20 -19.69
C ALA A 433 -10.33 48.58 -20.08
N ASN A 434 -10.28 48.06 -21.31
CA ASN A 434 -9.13 47.55 -22.07
C ASN A 434 -8.00 48.59 -22.27
N SER A 435 -6.75 48.14 -22.41
CA SER A 435 -5.96 48.32 -23.65
C SER A 435 -4.49 47.86 -23.55
N HIS A 436 -4.11 47.09 -24.58
CA HIS A 436 -2.86 47.06 -25.35
C HIS A 436 -1.45 47.01 -24.72
N ARG A 437 -0.76 45.92 -25.12
CA ARG A 437 0.58 45.83 -25.78
C ARG A 437 1.68 46.80 -25.31
N ILE A 438 2.87 46.25 -25.03
CA ILE A 438 4.06 46.30 -25.91
C ILE A 438 5.25 45.53 -25.28
N SER A 439 6.05 44.99 -26.20
CA SER A 439 7.27 44.19 -26.19
C SER A 439 8.24 44.17 -24.99
N ALA A 440 8.67 42.93 -24.72
CA ALA A 440 10.05 42.44 -24.60
C ALA A 440 11.21 43.45 -24.60
N TYR A 441 12.12 43.30 -23.63
CA TYR A 441 13.56 43.26 -23.89
C TYR A 441 14.32 42.45 -22.83
N LYS A 442 15.32 41.71 -23.34
CA LYS A 442 16.33 40.89 -22.66
C LYS A 442 17.20 41.68 -21.66
N GLY A 443 17.72 41.01 -20.64
CA GLY A 443 18.85 41.48 -19.83
C GLY A 443 19.30 40.44 -18.81
N GLU A 444 20.53 39.98 -18.96
CA GLU A 444 21.22 38.91 -18.22
C GLU A 444 21.74 39.32 -16.81
N CYS A 445 22.06 38.28 -16.03
CA CYS A 445 23.08 38.17 -14.97
C CYS A 445 22.79 38.63 -13.51
N ASP A 446 22.78 37.59 -12.66
CA ASP A 446 23.10 37.41 -11.22
C ASP A 446 24.46 38.07 -10.80
N PRO A 447 24.95 38.13 -9.52
CA PRO A 447 24.51 37.51 -8.24
C PRO A 447 24.70 38.32 -6.93
N GLN A 448 24.36 37.67 -5.79
CA GLN A 448 24.86 37.84 -4.39
C GLN A 448 23.92 38.41 -3.29
N SER A 449 23.23 37.48 -2.61
CA SER A 449 23.24 37.19 -1.16
C SER A 449 23.41 38.32 -0.11
N HIS A 450 22.40 38.54 0.75
CA HIS A 450 22.36 38.00 2.14
C HIS A 450 21.18 38.53 3.02
N LEU A 451 20.66 37.58 3.84
CA LEU A 451 20.03 37.66 5.18
C LEU A 451 18.51 37.98 5.41
N MET A 452 17.84 36.92 5.89
CA MET A 452 16.94 36.81 7.05
C MET A 452 15.57 37.53 7.09
N LEU A 453 14.48 36.76 7.02
CA LEU A 453 13.71 36.40 8.24
C LEU A 453 12.82 35.16 7.99
N VAL A 454 12.97 34.16 8.86
CA VAL A 454 12.09 33.00 9.02
C VAL A 454 11.02 33.36 10.05
N ALA A 455 9.73 33.18 9.72
CA ALA A 455 8.71 32.79 10.68
C ALA A 455 7.39 32.36 10.00
N GLN A 456 7.11 31.06 10.13
CA GLN A 456 5.80 30.45 10.44
C GLN A 456 4.58 30.74 9.54
N LEU A 457 4.10 29.68 8.89
CA LEU A 457 2.77 29.10 9.12
C LEU A 457 2.68 27.74 8.37
N ARG A 458 2.86 26.64 9.10
CA ARG A 458 2.63 25.26 8.66
C ARG A 458 1.36 24.74 9.31
N GLN A 459 0.34 24.46 8.50
CA GLN A 459 -0.75 23.50 8.73
C GLN A 459 -1.22 23.09 7.31
N GLY A 460 -1.21 21.85 6.83
CA GLY A 460 -1.22 20.55 7.50
C GLY A 460 -2.64 19.99 7.47
N LEU A 461 -3.05 19.38 6.35
CA LEU A 461 -4.25 18.53 6.30
C LEU A 461 -4.04 17.34 5.36
N PHE A 462 -3.93 16.17 5.99
CA PHE A 462 -4.04 14.82 5.45
C PHE A 462 -5.49 14.39 5.52
N LEU A 463 -5.99 13.70 4.50
CA LEU A 463 -7.30 13.05 4.47
C LEU A 463 -7.13 11.59 4.06
N SER A 464 -7.68 10.72 4.89
CA SER A 464 -7.80 9.26 4.74
C SER A 464 -9.13 8.92 4.06
N ILE A 465 -9.23 7.92 3.16
CA ILE A 465 -10.47 7.21 2.70
C ILE A 465 -10.19 5.71 2.38
N PRO A 466 -11.11 4.75 2.72
CA PRO A 466 -10.92 3.29 2.61
C PRO A 466 -11.55 2.66 1.34
N PHE A 467 -11.08 1.46 0.94
CA PHE A 467 -11.60 0.66 -0.19
C PHE A 467 -12.27 -0.65 0.23
N THR A 468 -13.31 -1.03 -0.53
CA THR A 468 -14.04 -2.31 -0.47
C THR A 468 -13.84 -3.14 -1.75
N TYR A 469 -13.63 -4.45 -1.57
CA TYR A 469 -13.48 -5.50 -2.60
C TYR A 469 -14.81 -5.88 -3.27
N ASN A 470 -14.77 -6.30 -4.54
CA ASN A 470 -15.87 -7.05 -5.16
C ASN A 470 -15.37 -8.16 -6.07
N CYS A 471 -15.68 -9.40 -5.68
CA CYS A 471 -15.51 -10.62 -6.45
C CYS A 471 -16.54 -10.72 -7.58
N ARG A 472 -16.13 -11.20 -8.76
CA ARG A 472 -17.06 -11.78 -9.76
C ARG A 472 -16.58 -13.13 -10.27
N LEU A 473 -17.40 -14.14 -9.99
CA LEU A 473 -17.48 -15.42 -10.67
C LEU A 473 -18.18 -15.25 -12.04
N PRO A 474 -17.79 -15.97 -13.10
CA PRO A 474 -18.63 -16.21 -14.26
C PRO A 474 -19.41 -17.53 -14.14
N SER A 475 -20.69 -17.47 -14.53
CA SER A 475 -21.62 -18.59 -14.60
C SER A 475 -21.63 -19.29 -15.97
N GLN A 476 -21.55 -20.62 -15.92
CA GLN A 476 -22.18 -21.65 -16.76
C GLN A 476 -21.94 -21.70 -18.29
N GLY A 477 -21.24 -22.76 -18.71
CA GLY A 477 -21.42 -23.47 -19.97
C GLY A 477 -21.36 -24.99 -19.71
N TYR A 478 -22.36 -25.73 -20.21
CA TYR A 478 -22.57 -27.17 -20.02
C TYR A 478 -21.56 -28.04 -20.77
N PHE A 479 -21.05 -29.14 -20.17
CA PHE A 479 -20.93 -30.48 -20.79
C PHE A 479 -20.52 -31.56 -19.75
N THR A 480 -20.97 -32.79 -20.00
CA THR A 480 -21.14 -34.01 -19.17
C THR A 480 -19.88 -34.77 -18.68
N PRO A 481 -20.01 -35.77 -17.76
CA PRO A 481 -18.94 -36.23 -16.86
C PRO A 481 -18.20 -37.50 -17.32
N LEU A 482 -16.97 -37.68 -16.83
CA LEU A 482 -16.24 -38.95 -16.83
C LEU A 482 -15.63 -39.21 -15.43
N ARG A 483 -15.76 -40.47 -14.99
CA ARG A 483 -15.50 -40.99 -13.64
C ARG A 483 -14.05 -41.47 -13.42
N HIS A 484 -13.66 -41.46 -12.13
CA HIS A 484 -12.73 -42.36 -11.39
C HIS A 484 -11.20 -42.05 -11.38
N PRO A 485 -10.40 -42.52 -10.39
CA PRO A 485 -10.37 -42.07 -8.96
C PRO A 485 -8.93 -42.01 -8.33
N LEU A 486 -8.86 -41.71 -7.01
CA LEU A 486 -7.73 -41.91 -6.05
C LEU A 486 -6.58 -40.88 -6.18
N SER A 487 -5.99 -40.32 -5.11
CA SER A 487 -5.44 -40.97 -3.92
C SER A 487 -5.14 -39.97 -2.80
N THR A 488 -5.49 -40.36 -1.59
CA THR A 488 -5.07 -39.81 -0.29
C THR A 488 -3.63 -40.24 0.03
N CYS A 489 -2.80 -39.37 0.62
CA CYS A 489 -1.78 -39.68 1.65
C CYS A 489 -1.17 -38.38 2.22
N LEU A 490 -1.46 -38.09 3.49
CA LEU A 490 -0.51 -38.11 4.62
C LEU A 490 0.49 -36.94 4.64
N ARG A 491 0.13 -35.87 5.37
CA ARG A 491 1.08 -34.87 5.87
C ARG A 491 1.54 -35.29 7.26
N ASN A 492 2.86 -35.33 7.44
CA ASN A 492 3.52 -35.44 8.72
C ASN A 492 3.45 -34.09 9.45
N ASP A 493 3.07 -34.15 10.73
CA ASP A 493 3.03 -33.03 11.65
C ASP A 493 4.44 -32.63 12.08
N PHE A 494 4.79 -31.36 11.87
CA PHE A 494 5.76 -30.61 12.68
C PHE A 494 5.06 -29.34 13.18
N PRO A 495 5.29 -28.92 14.44
CA PRO A 495 4.42 -27.97 15.12
C PRO A 495 4.66 -26.55 14.60
N PHE A 496 3.81 -26.10 13.68
CA PHE A 496 3.63 -24.67 13.45
C PHE A 496 3.11 -24.03 14.74
N HIS A 497 3.89 -23.12 15.32
CA HIS A 497 3.34 -22.12 16.24
C HIS A 497 2.23 -21.38 15.49
N THR A 498 0.99 -21.72 15.83
CA THR A 498 -0.20 -21.17 15.21
C THR A 498 -0.29 -19.71 15.67
N LYS A 499 0.07 -18.74 14.81
CA LYS A 499 -0.35 -17.35 15.00
C LYS A 499 -1.86 -17.37 15.27
N MET A 500 -2.26 -17.03 16.49
CA MET A 500 -3.65 -17.12 16.93
C MET A 500 -4.55 -16.32 15.99
N ALA A 501 -5.61 -16.93 15.48
CA ALA A 501 -6.46 -16.34 14.47
C ALA A 501 -7.35 -15.23 15.06
N THR A 502 -6.87 -13.98 15.05
CA THR A 502 -7.66 -12.77 15.34
C THR A 502 -8.67 -12.49 14.22
N ILE A 503 -9.85 -11.96 14.52
CA ILE A 503 -10.85 -11.56 13.51
C ILE A 503 -10.93 -10.03 13.45
N GLN A 504 -11.43 -9.49 12.33
CA GLN A 504 -11.66 -8.06 12.15
C GLN A 504 -13.16 -7.75 12.13
N ILE A 505 -13.61 -6.80 12.95
CA ILE A 505 -15.00 -6.35 13.02
C ILE A 505 -15.02 -4.83 13.07
N ASN A 506 -15.59 -4.18 12.04
CA ASN A 506 -15.52 -2.72 11.88
C ASN A 506 -14.08 -2.17 11.95
N GLY A 507 -13.11 -2.97 11.49
CA GLY A 507 -11.66 -2.70 11.59
C GLY A 507 -11.04 -2.95 12.96
N ASN A 508 -11.81 -3.35 13.97
CA ASN A 508 -11.28 -3.73 15.28
C ASN A 508 -10.81 -5.18 15.28
N THR A 509 -9.60 -5.40 15.80
CA THR A 509 -9.04 -6.75 15.98
C THR A 509 -9.60 -7.39 17.25
N ALA A 510 -10.21 -8.56 17.14
CA ALA A 510 -10.73 -9.32 18.28
C ALA A 510 -10.29 -10.79 18.25
N ASN A 511 -9.89 -11.35 19.39
CA ASN A 511 -9.62 -12.79 19.51
C ASN A 511 -10.80 -13.49 20.19
N LEU A 512 -11.71 -14.06 19.40
CA LEU A 512 -12.88 -14.75 19.94
C LEU A 512 -12.56 -16.07 20.66
N ALA A 513 -11.36 -16.62 20.45
CA ALA A 513 -10.92 -17.86 21.07
C ALA A 513 -10.31 -17.65 22.47
N ASN A 514 -9.92 -16.42 22.81
CA ASN A 514 -9.33 -16.08 24.10
C ASN A 514 -9.92 -14.77 24.62
N LEU A 515 -11.16 -14.84 25.07
CA LEU A 515 -11.91 -13.68 25.56
C LEU A 515 -11.69 -13.51 27.07
N PRO A 516 -11.60 -12.26 27.56
CA PRO A 516 -11.58 -11.98 28.98
C PRO A 516 -12.82 -12.54 29.71
N ASP A 517 -12.68 -12.91 30.97
CA ASP A 517 -13.79 -13.38 31.82
C ASP A 517 -14.94 -12.35 31.96
N SER A 518 -14.67 -11.08 31.66
CA SER A 518 -15.65 -10.00 31.67
C SER A 518 -16.63 -10.04 30.50
N VAL A 519 -16.38 -10.86 29.47
CA VAL A 519 -17.30 -11.00 28.33
C VAL A 519 -18.56 -11.78 28.76
N PRO A 520 -19.78 -11.27 28.51
CA PRO A 520 -20.99 -11.96 28.93
C PRO A 520 -21.10 -13.36 28.33
N LYS A 521 -21.46 -14.34 29.18
CA LYS A 521 -21.57 -15.74 28.79
C LYS A 521 -22.84 -16.04 28.01
N ASP A 522 -23.84 -15.19 28.09
CA ASP A 522 -25.13 -15.30 27.43
C ASP A 522 -25.48 -14.00 26.68
N ALA A 523 -26.59 -14.01 25.96
CA ALA A 523 -27.11 -12.87 25.22
C ALA A 523 -28.20 -12.12 26.02
N GLU A 524 -28.07 -12.03 27.35
CA GLU A 524 -29.11 -11.37 28.17
C GLU A 524 -29.31 -9.88 27.82
N SER A 525 -28.23 -9.19 27.46
CA SER A 525 -28.23 -7.75 27.18
C SER A 525 -28.30 -7.38 25.70
N THR A 526 -28.39 -8.36 24.79
CA THR A 526 -28.35 -8.11 23.34
C THR A 526 -29.07 -9.18 22.54
N ASN A 527 -29.75 -8.76 21.47
CA ASN A 527 -30.29 -9.69 20.47
C ASN A 527 -29.31 -9.97 19.33
N PHE A 528 -28.07 -9.50 19.41
CA PHE A 528 -27.08 -9.62 18.36
C PHE A 528 -25.86 -10.39 18.84
N ILE A 529 -25.50 -11.41 18.07
CA ILE A 529 -24.41 -12.33 18.40
C ILE A 529 -23.49 -12.51 17.20
N LEU A 530 -22.24 -12.85 17.49
CA LEU A 530 -21.26 -13.27 16.49
C LEU A 530 -21.12 -14.78 16.56
N ILE A 531 -21.28 -15.45 15.42
CA ILE A 531 -21.10 -16.89 15.28
C ILE A 531 -19.90 -17.14 14.37
N GLN A 532 -18.86 -17.77 14.90
CA GLN A 532 -17.70 -18.21 14.12
C GLN A 532 -17.85 -19.70 13.79
N GLY A 533 -17.75 -20.04 12.50
CA GLY A 533 -17.64 -21.43 12.06
C GLY A 533 -16.20 -21.95 12.15
N HIS A 534 -16.04 -23.28 12.24
CA HIS A 534 -14.72 -23.90 12.07
C HIS A 534 -14.17 -23.68 10.64
N SER A 535 -15.08 -23.63 9.67
CA SER A 535 -14.88 -23.25 8.27
C SER A 535 -16.02 -22.34 7.86
N ASP A 536 -16.04 -21.90 6.60
CA ASP A 536 -17.22 -21.26 6.06
C ASP A 536 -18.46 -22.15 6.19
N LEU A 537 -19.57 -21.54 6.61
CA LEU A 537 -20.81 -22.26 6.86
C LEU A 537 -21.46 -22.63 5.52
N THR A 538 -21.63 -23.93 5.30
CA THR A 538 -22.35 -24.45 4.12
C THR A 538 -23.82 -24.04 4.16
N PRO A 539 -24.53 -24.04 3.01
CA PRO A 539 -25.96 -23.71 2.97
C PRO A 539 -26.81 -24.54 3.95
N GLY A 540 -26.53 -25.84 4.09
CA GLY A 540 -27.24 -26.69 5.05
C GLY A 540 -26.93 -26.38 6.52
N GLN A 541 -25.72 -25.90 6.83
CA GLN A 541 -25.38 -25.43 8.18
C GLN A 541 -26.03 -24.09 8.49
N LYS A 542 -26.09 -23.17 7.51
CA LYS A 542 -26.83 -21.91 7.64
C LYS A 542 -28.32 -22.16 7.88
N GLN A 543 -28.92 -23.11 7.15
CA GLN A 543 -30.31 -23.51 7.39
C GLN A 543 -30.53 -24.04 8.81
N LYS A 544 -29.64 -24.89 9.35
CA LYS A 544 -29.75 -25.39 10.74
C LYS A 544 -29.67 -24.28 11.79
N LEU A 545 -28.87 -23.25 11.54
CA LEU A 545 -28.83 -22.05 12.40
C LEU A 545 -30.17 -21.31 12.34
N GLU A 546 -30.73 -21.12 11.14
CA GLU A 546 -32.05 -20.50 10.95
C GLU A 546 -33.18 -21.29 11.62
N ASP A 547 -33.18 -22.61 11.49
CA ASP A 547 -34.13 -23.51 12.17
C ASP A 547 -34.02 -23.40 13.70
N SER A 548 -32.84 -23.01 14.19
CA SER A 548 -32.56 -22.73 15.61
C SER A 548 -32.81 -21.27 16.00
N LYS A 549 -33.57 -20.52 15.19
CA LYS A 549 -33.97 -19.12 15.40
C LYS A 549 -32.84 -18.10 15.25
N VAL A 550 -31.72 -18.47 14.62
CA VAL A 550 -30.64 -17.52 14.29
C VAL A 550 -30.92 -16.90 12.92
N LYS A 551 -31.01 -15.56 12.87
CA LYS A 551 -31.10 -14.84 11.60
C LYS A 551 -29.73 -14.27 11.23
N ILE A 552 -29.09 -14.83 10.20
CA ILE A 552 -27.79 -14.34 9.72
C ILE A 552 -28.01 -12.98 9.04
N LEU A 553 -27.26 -11.96 9.46
CA LEU A 553 -27.37 -10.59 8.94
C LEU A 553 -26.24 -10.26 7.98
N GLU A 554 -25.00 -10.59 8.37
CA GLU A 554 -23.79 -10.15 7.67
C GLU A 554 -22.65 -11.14 7.90
N TYR A 555 -21.82 -11.36 6.87
CA TYR A 555 -20.51 -12.00 7.03
C TYR A 555 -19.49 -10.91 7.35
N VAL A 556 -18.79 -11.04 8.47
CA VAL A 556 -17.90 -9.99 8.96
C VAL A 556 -16.44 -10.29 8.61
N SER A 557 -15.89 -11.42 9.07
CA SER A 557 -14.55 -11.88 8.67
C SER A 557 -14.26 -13.30 9.18
N ARG A 558 -13.32 -14.01 8.53
CA ARG A 558 -12.78 -15.31 8.96
C ARG A 558 -13.85 -16.29 9.48
N ASN A 559 -14.82 -16.61 8.62
CA ASN A 559 -15.95 -17.51 8.94
C ASN A 559 -16.85 -17.01 10.09
N THR A 560 -16.84 -15.71 10.38
CA THR A 560 -17.63 -15.09 11.46
C THR A 560 -18.80 -14.30 10.88
N TYR A 561 -19.97 -14.54 11.44
CA TYR A 561 -21.24 -14.01 10.98
C TYR A 561 -21.91 -13.20 12.10
N LEU A 562 -22.30 -11.97 11.83
CA LEU A 562 -23.18 -11.18 12.69
C LEU A 562 -24.61 -11.68 12.49
N CYS A 563 -25.24 -12.09 13.58
CA CYS A 563 -26.55 -12.70 13.58
C CYS A 563 -27.48 -12.03 14.59
N ARG A 564 -28.78 -12.07 14.33
CA ARG A 564 -29.82 -11.77 15.32
C ARG A 564 -30.30 -13.07 15.96
N TYR A 565 -30.42 -13.07 17.28
CA TYR A 565 -30.85 -14.21 18.09
C TYR A 565 -31.62 -13.69 19.32
N GLU A 566 -32.92 -14.00 19.40
CA GLU A 566 -33.79 -13.56 20.51
C GLU A 566 -33.61 -14.35 21.83
N PRO A 567 -33.32 -15.67 21.81
CA PRO A 567 -33.10 -16.40 23.05
C PRO A 567 -31.82 -15.94 23.77
N LYS A 568 -31.88 -15.84 25.09
CA LYS A 568 -30.72 -15.44 25.91
C LYS A 568 -29.66 -16.53 25.98
N ASP A 569 -30.09 -17.81 26.05
CA ASP A 569 -29.19 -18.94 26.22
C ASP A 569 -28.51 -19.32 24.90
N LEU A 570 -27.18 -19.25 24.88
CA LEU A 570 -26.33 -19.57 23.73
C LEU A 570 -25.93 -21.06 23.67
N SER A 571 -26.28 -21.87 24.67
CA SER A 571 -25.87 -23.27 24.79
C SER A 571 -26.24 -24.10 23.56
N ALA A 572 -27.45 -23.92 23.02
CA ALA A 572 -27.96 -24.66 21.87
C ALA A 572 -27.14 -24.42 20.60
N ILE A 573 -26.70 -23.17 20.37
CA ILE A 573 -25.87 -22.81 19.21
C ILE A 573 -24.43 -23.28 19.43
N ARG A 574 -23.89 -23.12 20.64
CA ARG A 574 -22.53 -23.56 21.00
C ARG A 574 -22.35 -25.07 20.90
N ALA A 575 -23.41 -25.85 21.09
CA ALA A 575 -23.38 -27.30 20.96
C ALA A 575 -23.36 -27.78 19.49
N MET A 576 -23.54 -26.89 18.50
CA MET A 576 -23.55 -27.29 17.10
C MET A 576 -22.14 -27.58 16.59
N ALA A 577 -21.95 -28.75 15.97
CA ALA A 577 -20.64 -29.19 15.47
C ALA A 577 -19.99 -28.25 14.43
N ALA A 578 -20.78 -27.43 13.72
CA ALA A 578 -20.27 -26.47 12.75
C ALA A 578 -19.72 -25.18 13.38
N VAL A 579 -20.06 -24.92 14.65
CA VAL A 579 -19.83 -23.66 15.35
C VAL A 579 -18.57 -23.80 16.22
N LYS A 580 -17.61 -22.92 15.97
CA LYS A 580 -16.36 -22.80 16.73
C LYS A 580 -16.53 -21.92 17.96
N SER A 581 -17.22 -20.78 17.83
CA SER A 581 -17.47 -19.86 18.94
C SER A 581 -18.74 -19.05 18.73
N VAL A 582 -19.39 -18.67 19.84
CA VAL A 582 -20.57 -17.79 19.84
C VAL A 582 -20.46 -16.82 20.99
N ILE A 583 -20.46 -15.53 20.68
CA ILE A 583 -20.39 -14.46 21.67
C ILE A 583 -21.43 -13.36 21.41
N PRO A 584 -21.85 -12.62 22.44
CA PRO A 584 -22.60 -11.37 22.28
C PRO A 584 -21.84 -10.37 21.43
N TYR A 585 -22.57 -9.56 20.64
CA TYR A 585 -21.96 -8.48 19.87
C TYR A 585 -21.59 -7.30 20.80
N LEU A 586 -20.30 -7.14 21.07
CA LEU A 586 -19.81 -6.25 22.12
C LEU A 586 -19.84 -4.77 21.70
N PRO A 587 -20.19 -3.84 22.62
CA PRO A 587 -20.17 -2.40 22.36
C PRO A 587 -18.84 -1.88 21.81
N ASP A 588 -17.71 -2.38 22.33
CA ASP A 588 -16.37 -1.91 21.93
C ASP A 588 -16.03 -2.21 20.46
N LEU A 589 -16.77 -3.12 19.83
CA LEU A 589 -16.61 -3.48 18.42
C LEU A 589 -17.47 -2.61 17.50
N LYS A 590 -18.41 -1.82 18.03
CA LYS A 590 -19.34 -1.00 17.24
C LYS A 590 -18.71 0.30 16.75
N THR A 591 -17.86 0.95 17.55
CA THR A 591 -17.10 2.11 17.09
C THR A 591 -16.00 1.65 16.14
N THR A 592 -15.98 2.18 14.91
CA THR A 592 -14.98 1.79 13.90
C THR A 592 -13.57 2.15 14.35
N VAL A 593 -12.59 1.36 13.89
CA VAL A 593 -11.17 1.66 14.18
C VAL A 593 -10.77 3.03 13.66
N THR A 594 -11.27 3.44 12.48
CA THR A 594 -10.93 4.73 11.89
C THR A 594 -11.41 5.91 12.74
N LEU A 595 -12.59 5.80 13.36
CA LEU A 595 -13.10 6.82 14.28
C LEU A 595 -12.28 6.84 15.58
N LYS A 596 -11.85 5.68 16.09
CA LYS A 596 -10.96 5.62 17.27
C LYS A 596 -9.61 6.28 16.97
N GLU A 597 -8.98 5.94 15.85
CA GLU A 597 -7.73 6.53 15.38
C GLU A 597 -7.87 8.05 15.15
N LEU A 598 -8.99 8.51 14.60
CA LEU A 598 -9.27 9.93 14.42
C LEU A 598 -9.31 10.68 15.76
N ILE A 599 -9.91 10.05 16.78
CA ILE A 599 -9.98 10.62 18.15
C ILE A 599 -8.59 10.66 18.78
N GLU A 600 -7.81 9.60 18.65
CA GLU A 600 -6.45 9.52 19.20
C GLU A 600 -5.49 10.51 18.54
N ARG A 601 -5.66 10.77 17.24
CA ARG A 601 -4.79 11.65 16.46
C ARG A 601 -4.96 13.15 16.76
N ASP A 602 -6.17 13.60 17.07
CA ASP A 602 -6.48 15.03 17.29
C ASP A 602 -6.92 15.30 18.72
N ASN A 603 -5.96 15.37 19.64
CA ASN A 603 -6.20 15.60 21.07
C ASN A 603 -6.84 16.96 21.42
N LYS A 604 -7.01 17.87 20.44
CA LYS A 604 -7.65 19.17 20.63
C LYS A 604 -9.13 19.15 20.24
N LYS A 605 -9.51 18.27 19.32
CA LYS A 605 -10.91 18.11 18.90
C LYS A 605 -11.62 17.17 19.87
N THR A 606 -12.69 17.66 20.49
CA THR A 606 -13.44 16.87 21.49
C THR A 606 -14.81 16.43 20.99
N ARG A 607 -15.28 16.98 19.87
CA ARG A 607 -16.58 16.68 19.28
C ARG A 607 -16.43 16.20 17.84
N TYR A 608 -17.16 15.14 17.51
CA TYR A 608 -17.10 14.46 16.23
C TYR A 608 -18.51 14.30 15.67
N GLU A 609 -18.67 14.62 14.39
CA GLU A 609 -19.89 14.26 13.65
C GLU A 609 -19.77 12.79 13.23
N VAL A 610 -20.73 11.98 13.66
CA VAL A 610 -20.73 10.53 13.47
C VAL A 610 -22.06 10.05 12.94
N ASP A 611 -22.01 8.99 12.14
CA ASP A 611 -23.17 8.25 11.69
C ASP A 611 -23.36 7.01 12.58
N CYS A 612 -24.48 6.98 13.30
CA CYS A 612 -24.93 5.81 14.03
C CYS A 612 -25.72 4.92 13.08
N ILE A 613 -25.10 3.83 12.62
CA ILE A 613 -25.71 2.88 11.69
C ILE A 613 -26.54 1.87 12.47
N LEU A 614 -27.81 1.72 12.11
CA LEU A 614 -28.74 0.80 12.75
C LEU A 614 -28.62 -0.60 12.12
N HIS A 615 -28.88 -1.63 12.92
CA HIS A 615 -29.00 -2.99 12.38
C HIS A 615 -30.15 -3.06 11.35
N LYS A 616 -30.01 -3.91 10.30
CA LYS A 616 -31.04 -4.12 9.26
C LYS A 616 -32.42 -4.55 9.80
N SER A 617 -32.44 -5.13 10.99
CA SER A 617 -33.66 -5.42 11.74
C SER A 617 -33.42 -4.96 13.18
N PRO A 618 -33.58 -3.66 13.49
CA PRO A 618 -33.27 -3.13 14.81
C PRO A 618 -34.38 -3.50 15.80
N ASN A 619 -34.08 -3.45 17.10
CA ASN A 619 -35.09 -3.73 18.14
C ASN A 619 -36.11 -2.60 18.27
N VAL A 620 -35.72 -1.38 17.90
CA VAL A 620 -36.54 -0.18 17.93
C VAL A 620 -36.38 0.60 16.63
N ASN A 621 -37.42 1.33 16.23
CA ASN A 621 -37.35 2.20 15.07
C ASN A 621 -36.40 3.40 15.31
N ALA A 622 -35.98 4.05 14.23
CA ALA A 622 -35.02 5.15 14.27
C ALA A 622 -35.48 6.35 15.11
N ASN A 623 -36.78 6.72 15.09
CA ASN A 623 -37.28 7.87 15.87
C ASN A 623 -37.18 7.64 17.39
N ASN A 624 -37.52 6.42 17.84
CA ASN A 624 -37.38 6.05 19.25
C ASN A 624 -35.91 5.95 19.66
N LEU A 625 -35.06 5.40 18.78
CA LEU A 625 -33.63 5.30 19.02
C LEU A 625 -32.97 6.68 19.07
N ALA A 626 -33.40 7.63 18.22
CA ALA A 626 -32.88 8.99 18.18
C ALA A 626 -33.03 9.71 19.53
N THR A 627 -34.16 9.48 20.23
CA THR A 627 -34.35 10.00 21.60
C THR A 627 -33.30 9.46 22.56
N SER A 628 -32.98 8.16 22.46
CA SER A 628 -31.96 7.52 23.31
C SER A 628 -30.54 8.00 22.95
N ILE A 629 -30.24 8.16 21.65
CA ILE A 629 -28.97 8.70 21.17
C ILE A 629 -28.79 10.14 21.65
N ALA A 630 -29.80 11.00 21.50
CA ALA A 630 -29.74 12.40 21.95
C ALA A 630 -29.44 12.51 23.46
N GLN A 631 -30.11 11.69 24.28
CA GLN A 631 -29.85 11.63 25.73
C GLN A 631 -28.42 11.18 26.06
N LYS A 632 -27.95 10.11 25.41
CA LYS A 632 -26.60 9.54 25.63
C LYS A 632 -25.49 10.46 25.11
N ALA A 633 -25.73 11.14 23.98
CA ALA A 633 -24.86 12.11 23.37
C ALA A 633 -24.89 13.49 24.06
N ARG A 634 -25.85 13.71 24.98
CA ARG A 634 -26.10 14.99 25.66
C ARG A 634 -26.30 16.15 24.67
N VAL A 635 -27.15 15.93 23.67
CA VAL A 635 -27.54 16.92 22.65
C VAL A 635 -29.07 16.99 22.52
N ASP A 636 -29.57 18.04 21.88
CA ASP A 636 -31.00 18.18 21.64
C ASP A 636 -31.44 17.28 20.47
N LEU A 637 -32.63 16.67 20.59
CA LEU A 637 -33.17 15.77 19.55
C LEU A 637 -33.31 16.46 18.18
N GLN A 638 -33.54 17.77 18.18
CA GLN A 638 -33.66 18.58 16.96
C GLN A 638 -32.34 18.75 16.19
N ASP A 639 -31.20 18.49 16.86
CA ASP A 639 -29.87 18.59 16.24
C ASP A 639 -29.46 17.28 15.53
N LEU A 640 -30.27 16.22 15.65
CA LEU A 640 -30.03 14.95 14.98
C LEU A 640 -30.61 14.97 13.56
N GLN A 641 -29.89 14.37 12.62
CA GLN A 641 -30.45 14.02 11.31
C GLN A 641 -30.85 12.54 11.35
N ILE A 642 -32.14 12.27 11.15
CA ILE A 642 -32.72 10.94 11.36
C ILE A 642 -33.15 10.36 10.01
N SER A 643 -32.60 9.20 9.67
CA SER A 643 -33.07 8.33 8.58
C SER A 643 -33.48 6.95 9.14
N PRO A 644 -34.19 6.12 8.36
CA PRO A 644 -34.61 4.80 8.83
C PRO A 644 -33.46 3.87 9.28
N SER A 645 -32.26 4.06 8.72
CA SER A 645 -31.10 3.19 8.96
C SER A 645 -29.87 3.92 9.51
N ILE A 646 -29.86 5.26 9.52
CA ILE A 646 -28.72 6.07 9.96
C ILE A 646 -29.24 7.23 10.80
N ILE A 647 -28.58 7.49 11.92
CA ILE A 647 -28.82 8.69 12.73
C ILE A 647 -27.48 9.43 12.84
N ARG A 648 -27.41 10.64 12.27
CA ARG A 648 -26.23 11.50 12.33
C ARG A 648 -26.30 12.41 13.53
N VAL A 649 -25.22 12.49 14.28
CA VAL A 649 -25.11 13.32 15.50
C VAL A 649 -23.70 13.87 15.66
N THR A 650 -23.59 15.11 16.15
CA THR A 650 -22.31 15.66 16.62
C THR A 650 -22.17 15.42 18.12
N VAL A 651 -21.29 14.52 18.52
CA VAL A 651 -21.17 14.02 19.90
C VAL A 651 -19.78 14.26 20.47
N HIS A 652 -19.69 14.41 21.81
CA HIS A 652 -18.41 14.46 22.51
C HIS A 652 -17.76 13.06 22.54
N GLN A 653 -16.44 12.96 22.37
CA GLN A 653 -15.74 11.67 22.29
C GLN A 653 -16.04 10.71 23.47
N ASP A 654 -16.15 11.26 24.68
CA ASP A 654 -16.40 10.48 25.91
C ASP A 654 -17.79 9.80 25.92
N ASP A 655 -18.74 10.31 25.13
CA ASP A 655 -20.12 9.81 25.07
C ASP A 655 -20.30 8.71 24.01
N LEU A 656 -19.30 8.46 23.15
CA LEU A 656 -19.38 7.42 22.11
C LEU A 656 -19.57 6.02 22.70
N SER A 657 -18.92 5.74 23.83
CA SER A 657 -19.04 4.45 24.53
C SER A 657 -20.46 4.22 25.06
N GLU A 658 -21.15 5.28 25.46
CA GLU A 658 -22.53 5.25 25.94
C GLU A 658 -23.52 5.02 24.79
N ILE A 659 -23.25 5.59 23.62
CA ILE A 659 -24.02 5.30 22.40
C ILE A 659 -23.81 3.85 21.96
N ALA A 660 -22.56 3.36 21.96
CA ALA A 660 -22.25 1.98 21.56
C ALA A 660 -22.98 0.91 22.39
N LYS A 661 -23.36 1.22 23.64
CA LYS A 661 -24.16 0.31 24.48
C LYS A 661 -25.61 0.12 24.00
N LEU A 662 -26.10 0.96 23.09
CA LEU A 662 -27.45 0.80 22.53
C LEU A 662 -27.48 -0.42 21.60
N ASP A 663 -28.34 -1.38 21.92
CA ASP A 663 -28.36 -2.68 21.22
C ASP A 663 -28.70 -2.55 19.73
N SER A 664 -29.62 -1.63 19.39
CA SER A 664 -30.05 -1.39 18.00
C SER A 664 -28.98 -0.78 17.08
N ILE A 665 -27.86 -0.30 17.65
CA ILE A 665 -26.74 0.25 16.87
C ILE A 665 -25.84 -0.88 16.40
N SER A 666 -25.62 -0.93 15.09
CA SER A 666 -24.72 -1.87 14.43
C SER A 666 -23.28 -1.38 14.47
N ARG A 667 -23.05 -0.12 14.12
CA ARG A 667 -21.73 0.51 14.17
C ARG A 667 -21.85 2.03 14.26
N ILE A 668 -20.77 2.69 14.68
CA ILE A 668 -20.62 4.14 14.75
C ILE A 668 -19.38 4.49 13.94
N GLU A 669 -19.58 5.30 12.89
CA GLU A 669 -18.53 5.69 11.96
C GLU A 669 -18.42 7.21 11.83
N GLU A 670 -17.24 7.71 11.48
CA GLU A 670 -17.02 9.14 11.26
C GLU A 670 -17.76 9.63 10.01
N VAL A 671 -18.33 10.83 10.07
CA VAL A 671 -18.81 11.51 8.86
C VAL A 671 -17.61 12.13 8.17
N ARG A 672 -17.23 11.57 7.01
CA ARG A 672 -16.13 12.09 6.21
C ARG A 672 -16.57 13.35 5.45
N PRO A 673 -15.71 14.37 5.36
CA PRO A 673 -16.02 15.53 4.55
C PRO A 673 -16.16 15.10 3.08
N VAL A 674 -17.21 15.60 2.43
CA VAL A 674 -17.40 15.42 0.99
C VAL A 674 -16.50 16.42 0.26
N GLY A 675 -15.74 15.95 -0.73
CA GLY A 675 -14.88 16.77 -1.56
C GLY A 675 -14.92 16.29 -3.01
N VAL A 676 -14.56 17.17 -3.94
CA VAL A 676 -14.43 16.86 -5.37
C VAL A 676 -13.07 16.20 -5.65
N LEU A 677 -13.04 15.11 -6.41
CA LEU A 677 -11.80 14.42 -6.78
C LEU A 677 -11.50 14.62 -8.28
N ASN A 678 -10.90 15.76 -8.61
CA ASN A 678 -10.69 16.15 -10.02
C ASN A 678 -9.62 15.33 -10.77
N ASN A 679 -8.84 14.48 -10.06
CA ASN A 679 -7.58 13.92 -10.58
C ASN A 679 -7.45 12.39 -10.48
N GLU A 680 -8.37 11.71 -9.78
CA GLU A 680 -8.19 10.29 -9.43
C GLU A 680 -8.78 9.33 -10.47
N ALA A 681 -9.75 9.80 -11.27
CA ALA A 681 -10.50 8.93 -12.18
C ALA A 681 -9.60 8.22 -13.21
N ARG A 682 -8.58 8.89 -13.77
CA ARG A 682 -7.66 8.26 -14.75
C ARG A 682 -6.77 7.19 -14.12
N ALA A 683 -6.28 7.44 -12.90
CA ALA A 683 -5.44 6.51 -12.15
C ALA A 683 -6.25 5.30 -11.64
N ILE A 684 -7.46 5.54 -11.13
CA ILE A 684 -8.39 4.49 -10.67
C ILE A 684 -8.86 3.62 -11.85
N LEU A 685 -9.19 4.23 -12.99
CA LEU A 685 -9.64 3.52 -14.19
C LEU A 685 -8.48 2.94 -15.02
N ASN A 686 -7.23 3.21 -14.64
CA ASN A 686 -6.01 2.74 -15.32
C ASN A 686 -6.00 3.07 -16.83
N VAL A 687 -6.50 4.25 -17.22
CA VAL A 687 -6.82 4.63 -18.61
C VAL A 687 -5.58 4.94 -19.45
N ASP A 688 -4.41 5.11 -18.84
CA ASP A 688 -3.17 5.35 -19.60
C ASP A 688 -2.74 4.15 -20.45
N LEU A 689 -3.33 2.96 -20.22
CA LEU A 689 -3.19 1.76 -21.06
C LEU A 689 -4.20 1.64 -22.22
N LEU A 690 -5.18 2.54 -22.32
CA LEU A 690 -6.26 2.45 -23.30
C LEU A 690 -6.37 3.71 -24.16
N THR A 691 -5.28 4.07 -24.83
CA THR A 691 -5.37 4.90 -26.04
C THR A 691 -5.73 4.03 -27.25
N LEU A 692 -7.03 4.00 -27.55
CA LEU A 692 -7.64 3.93 -28.89
C LEU A 692 -7.45 2.64 -29.74
N SER A 693 -8.42 1.72 -29.65
CA SER A 693 -9.07 1.11 -30.84
C SER A 693 -10.36 0.35 -30.52
N SER A 694 -11.15 0.81 -29.55
CA SER A 694 -12.53 0.30 -29.43
C SER A 694 -13.41 0.98 -30.48
N SER A 695 -14.09 0.20 -31.32
CA SER A 695 -15.19 0.69 -32.18
C SER A 695 -16.45 1.04 -31.37
N TYR A 696 -16.48 0.73 -30.08
CA TYR A 696 -17.63 0.96 -29.21
C TYR A 696 -17.52 2.33 -28.54
N GLU A 697 -18.51 3.17 -28.81
CA GLU A 697 -18.60 4.54 -28.31
C GLU A 697 -19.53 4.67 -27.10
N GLY A 698 -20.03 3.55 -26.57
CA GLY A 698 -21.02 3.57 -25.47
C GLY A 698 -22.43 3.93 -25.91
N ALA A 699 -22.78 3.74 -27.20
CA ALA A 699 -24.14 3.95 -27.69
C ALA A 699 -25.16 3.14 -26.86
N ASN A 700 -26.31 3.76 -26.57
CA ASN A 700 -27.38 3.24 -25.70
C ASN A 700 -27.00 3.03 -24.22
N GLN A 701 -25.77 3.37 -23.81
CA GLN A 701 -25.42 3.40 -22.40
C GLN A 701 -25.98 4.68 -21.75
N ARG A 702 -26.54 4.49 -20.55
CA ARG A 702 -27.18 5.52 -19.75
C ARG A 702 -26.45 5.61 -18.42
N ILE A 703 -25.78 6.74 -18.20
CA ILE A 703 -24.90 6.97 -17.05
C ILE A 703 -25.49 8.09 -16.19
N CYS A 704 -25.54 7.88 -14.89
CA CYS A 704 -25.89 8.91 -13.92
C CYS A 704 -24.60 9.53 -13.38
N VAL A 705 -24.52 10.85 -13.32
CA VAL A 705 -23.41 11.61 -12.73
C VAL A 705 -23.97 12.35 -11.52
N ALA A 706 -23.46 12.09 -10.33
CA ALA A 706 -23.81 12.86 -9.13
C ALA A 706 -22.61 13.72 -8.71
N ASP A 707 -22.77 15.04 -8.79
CA ASP A 707 -21.65 15.98 -8.74
C ASP A 707 -22.11 17.42 -8.40
N THR A 708 -21.26 18.42 -8.61
CA THR A 708 -21.50 19.85 -8.34
C THR A 708 -22.60 20.48 -9.19
N GLY A 709 -23.02 19.82 -10.27
CA GLY A 709 -24.08 20.29 -11.15
C GLY A 709 -23.76 20.03 -12.62
N PHE A 710 -24.42 20.76 -13.51
CA PHE A 710 -24.14 20.75 -14.94
C PHE A 710 -24.27 22.14 -15.55
N ASP A 711 -23.16 22.68 -16.07
CA ASP A 711 -23.11 23.88 -16.90
C ASP A 711 -23.96 25.02 -16.32
N LEU A 712 -24.73 25.72 -17.16
CA LEU A 712 -25.69 26.76 -16.75
C LEU A 712 -27.00 26.20 -16.16
N GLY A 713 -27.04 24.93 -15.73
CA GLY A 713 -28.22 24.27 -15.19
C GLY A 713 -29.28 23.93 -16.25
N ARG A 714 -28.87 23.84 -17.52
CA ARG A 714 -29.73 23.54 -18.68
C ARG A 714 -29.14 22.38 -19.46
N SER A 715 -29.97 21.42 -19.88
CA SER A 715 -29.51 20.26 -20.64
C SER A 715 -29.54 20.44 -22.16
N ASN A 716 -30.22 21.48 -22.66
CA ASN A 716 -30.34 21.82 -24.08
C ASN A 716 -30.14 23.34 -24.29
N SER A 717 -29.66 23.74 -25.47
CA SER A 717 -29.54 25.15 -25.84
C SER A 717 -30.92 25.80 -26.03
N GLU A 718 -31.10 26.99 -25.48
CA GLU A 718 -32.30 27.83 -25.57
C GLU A 718 -31.91 29.24 -26.06
N PRO A 719 -32.84 30.07 -26.57
CA PRO A 719 -32.51 31.43 -27.00
C PRO A 719 -31.84 32.25 -25.88
N GLY A 720 -30.56 32.58 -26.06
CA GLY A 720 -29.76 33.33 -25.09
C GLY A 720 -28.98 32.49 -24.06
N VAL A 721 -29.10 31.15 -24.10
CA VAL A 721 -28.34 30.23 -23.24
C VAL A 721 -27.86 29.04 -24.06
N GLU A 722 -26.54 28.93 -24.28
CA GLU A 722 -25.95 27.85 -25.05
C GLU A 722 -25.31 26.82 -24.10
N VAL A 723 -25.73 25.56 -24.22
CA VAL A 723 -25.09 24.45 -23.48
C VAL A 723 -23.74 24.15 -24.09
N HIS A 724 -22.78 23.77 -23.24
CA HIS A 724 -21.42 23.47 -23.65
C HIS A 724 -21.40 22.56 -24.90
N PRO A 725 -20.79 22.98 -26.05
CA PRO A 725 -20.93 22.29 -27.33
C PRO A 725 -20.56 20.81 -27.33
N ALA A 726 -19.60 20.41 -26.48
CA ALA A 726 -19.18 19.02 -26.32
C ALA A 726 -20.27 18.09 -25.71
N LEU A 727 -21.28 18.67 -25.06
CA LEU A 727 -22.31 17.95 -24.28
C LEU A 727 -23.72 18.17 -24.84
N CYS A 728 -23.85 18.93 -25.93
CA CYS A 728 -25.12 19.19 -26.59
C CYS A 728 -25.83 17.88 -26.98
N GLY A 729 -27.08 17.72 -26.51
CA GLY A 729 -27.90 16.53 -26.74
C GLY A 729 -27.47 15.27 -25.99
N ARG A 730 -26.51 15.36 -25.05
CA ARG A 730 -26.02 14.22 -24.25
C ARG A 730 -26.73 14.08 -22.91
N VAL A 731 -27.11 15.20 -22.30
CA VAL A 731 -27.80 15.21 -21.01
C VAL A 731 -29.31 15.09 -21.23
N GLN A 732 -29.91 13.98 -20.81
CA GLN A 732 -31.34 13.73 -20.91
C GLN A 732 -32.12 14.39 -19.78
N HIS A 733 -31.54 14.40 -18.57
CA HIS A 733 -32.19 14.88 -17.36
C HIS A 733 -31.20 15.61 -16.45
N LEU A 734 -31.66 16.72 -15.88
CA LEU A 734 -31.03 17.36 -14.73
C LEU A 734 -31.91 17.13 -13.51
N ASP A 735 -31.26 16.85 -12.39
CA ASP A 735 -31.91 16.54 -11.14
C ASP A 735 -31.15 17.13 -9.96
N SER A 736 -31.83 17.26 -8.83
CA SER A 736 -31.21 17.59 -7.56
C SER A 736 -31.60 16.52 -6.55
N VAL A 737 -30.62 16.08 -5.77
CA VAL A 737 -30.85 15.06 -4.74
C VAL A 737 -31.67 15.62 -3.57
N TRP A 738 -31.80 16.94 -3.48
CA TRP A 738 -32.45 17.63 -2.37
C TRP A 738 -33.93 17.90 -2.66
N PRO A 739 -34.87 17.39 -1.83
CA PRO A 739 -36.29 17.42 -2.12
C PRO A 739 -36.99 18.78 -1.95
N ASN A 740 -36.34 19.77 -1.33
CA ASN A 740 -36.98 21.04 -0.94
C ASN A 740 -36.22 22.25 -1.48
N ASP A 741 -36.75 22.88 -2.52
CA ASP A 741 -36.53 24.31 -2.73
C ASP A 741 -37.22 25.07 -1.56
N PRO A 742 -36.59 26.10 -0.96
CA PRO A 742 -37.29 26.98 -0.02
C PRO A 742 -38.57 27.50 -0.68
N LYS A 743 -39.73 27.35 -0.03
CA LYS A 743 -41.05 27.79 -0.55
C LYS A 743 -41.08 29.27 -0.97
N ASP A 744 -40.10 30.04 -0.51
CA ASP A 744 -39.97 31.48 -0.74
C ASP A 744 -39.03 31.84 -1.92
N ARG A 745 -38.44 30.84 -2.62
CA ARG A 745 -37.63 31.06 -3.82
C ARG A 745 -37.94 30.03 -4.91
N ASN A 746 -38.45 30.51 -6.05
CA ASN A 746 -38.56 29.73 -7.27
C ASN A 746 -37.17 29.58 -7.91
N PHE A 747 -36.35 28.66 -7.41
CA PHE A 747 -35.17 28.23 -8.16
C PHE A 747 -35.65 27.42 -9.37
N THR A 748 -35.30 27.87 -10.58
CA THR A 748 -35.78 27.24 -11.82
C THR A 748 -34.70 26.37 -12.46
N PHE A 749 -33.47 26.86 -12.53
CA PHE A 749 -32.32 26.14 -13.10
C PHE A 749 -31.06 26.22 -12.22
N GLU A 750 -31.00 27.19 -11.30
CA GLU A 750 -29.85 27.48 -10.46
C GLU A 750 -29.44 26.30 -9.57
N LYS A 751 -30.40 25.45 -9.18
CA LYS A 751 -30.13 24.23 -8.38
C LYS A 751 -29.42 23.12 -9.16
N PHE A 752 -29.38 23.23 -10.49
CA PHE A 752 -28.67 22.30 -11.36
C PHE A 752 -27.38 22.93 -11.92
N MET A 753 -27.18 24.23 -11.70
CA MET A 753 -26.06 24.98 -12.25
C MET A 753 -24.76 24.54 -11.60
N ASP A 754 -23.73 24.41 -12.41
CA ASP A 754 -22.38 24.07 -11.97
C ASP A 754 -21.54 25.34 -11.84
N GLU A 755 -21.60 26.00 -10.68
CA GLU A 755 -20.78 27.18 -10.38
C GLU A 755 -19.29 26.84 -10.15
N GLU A 756 -18.98 25.56 -9.90
CA GLU A 756 -17.62 25.10 -9.61
C GLU A 756 -16.94 24.60 -10.89
N GLY A 757 -17.64 23.84 -11.73
CA GLY A 757 -17.19 23.32 -13.02
C GLY A 757 -16.83 21.83 -13.04
N HIS A 758 -16.68 21.19 -11.89
CA HIS A 758 -16.28 19.78 -11.75
C HIS A 758 -17.31 18.82 -12.37
N GLY A 759 -18.59 18.96 -12.05
CA GLY A 759 -19.64 18.11 -12.61
C GLY A 759 -19.71 18.18 -14.13
N THR A 760 -19.51 19.38 -14.70
CA THR A 760 -19.42 19.59 -16.15
C THR A 760 -18.18 18.94 -16.74
N HIS A 761 -17.03 19.05 -16.07
CA HIS A 761 -15.77 18.42 -16.45
C HIS A 761 -15.86 16.88 -16.43
N VAL A 762 -16.50 16.32 -15.40
CA VAL A 762 -16.79 14.88 -15.28
C VAL A 762 -17.71 14.42 -16.42
N CYS A 763 -18.78 15.16 -16.70
CA CYS A 763 -19.66 14.86 -17.83
C CYS A 763 -18.90 14.84 -19.16
N ALA A 764 -17.99 15.81 -19.39
CA ALA A 764 -17.16 15.87 -20.59
C ALA A 764 -16.18 14.70 -20.69
N SER A 765 -15.58 14.28 -19.57
CA SER A 765 -14.70 13.11 -19.50
C SER A 765 -15.42 11.81 -19.84
N ILE A 766 -16.71 11.71 -19.51
CA ILE A 766 -17.55 10.56 -19.83
C ILE A 766 -18.00 10.60 -21.29
N CYS A 767 -18.75 11.60 -21.73
CA CYS A 767 -19.44 11.57 -23.02
C CYS A 767 -19.18 12.78 -23.93
N GLY A 768 -18.14 13.57 -23.66
CA GLY A 768 -17.75 14.70 -24.51
C GLY A 768 -17.60 14.26 -25.97
N SER A 769 -18.32 14.90 -26.88
CA SER A 769 -18.34 14.54 -28.32
C SER A 769 -16.96 14.72 -28.99
N GLY A 770 -16.11 15.57 -28.42
CA GLY A 770 -14.74 15.80 -28.84
C GLY A 770 -14.59 16.49 -30.18
N ILE A 771 -15.48 17.44 -30.49
CA ILE A 771 -15.31 18.37 -31.59
C ILE A 771 -15.41 19.78 -31.00
N TYR A 772 -14.25 20.44 -30.85
CA TYR A 772 -14.19 21.82 -30.40
C TYR A 772 -13.65 22.70 -31.51
N THR A 773 -14.46 23.65 -31.97
CA THR A 773 -14.16 24.47 -33.15
C THR A 773 -13.92 25.90 -32.72
N ILE A 774 -12.64 26.32 -32.59
CA ILE A 774 -12.27 27.70 -32.31
C ILE A 774 -11.98 28.45 -33.60
N LYS A 775 -12.48 29.69 -33.70
CA LYS A 775 -12.06 30.62 -34.75
C LYS A 775 -10.89 31.43 -34.22
N GLU A 776 -9.68 31.08 -34.64
CA GLU A 776 -8.51 31.89 -34.37
C GLU A 776 -8.42 33.03 -35.38
N PRO A 777 -8.12 34.27 -34.94
CA PRO A 777 -8.03 35.42 -35.83
C PRO A 777 -6.99 35.25 -36.96
N GLU A 778 -5.94 34.46 -36.74
CA GLU A 778 -4.81 34.32 -37.67
C GLU A 778 -4.79 32.97 -38.42
N ASN A 779 -5.34 31.90 -37.82
CA ASN A 779 -5.23 30.52 -38.35
C ASN A 779 -6.55 29.95 -38.89
N GLY A 780 -7.62 30.75 -38.92
CA GLY A 780 -8.93 30.29 -39.34
C GLY A 780 -9.61 29.41 -38.29
N THR A 781 -10.39 28.43 -38.73
CA THR A 781 -11.17 27.57 -37.84
C THR A 781 -10.36 26.34 -37.43
N VAL A 782 -9.87 26.29 -36.19
CA VAL A 782 -9.11 25.15 -35.64
C VAL A 782 -10.07 24.22 -34.90
N THR A 783 -10.09 22.94 -35.31
CA THR A 783 -10.88 21.90 -34.64
C THR A 783 -9.98 21.06 -33.73
N ILE A 784 -10.17 21.17 -32.43
CA ILE A 784 -9.49 20.34 -31.42
C ILE A 784 -10.38 19.13 -31.10
N LYS A 785 -9.78 17.94 -31.12
CA LYS A 785 -10.47 16.69 -30.79
C LYS A 785 -10.11 16.19 -29.39
N VAL A 786 -10.86 16.60 -28.37
CA VAL A 786 -10.77 16.05 -27.00
C VAL A 786 -12.07 15.32 -26.68
N ARG A 787 -12.07 14.00 -26.86
CA ARG A 787 -13.27 13.15 -26.77
C ARG A 787 -13.35 12.45 -25.42
N GLY A 788 -14.55 12.36 -24.85
CA GLY A 788 -14.82 11.56 -23.66
C GLY A 788 -14.72 10.06 -23.94
N THR A 789 -14.70 9.26 -22.87
CA THR A 789 -14.48 7.80 -22.91
C THR A 789 -15.61 7.02 -23.59
N ALA A 790 -16.86 7.44 -23.38
CA ALA A 790 -18.10 6.87 -23.93
C ALA A 790 -18.89 7.97 -24.68
N PRO A 791 -18.37 8.45 -25.82
CA PRO A 791 -18.86 9.65 -26.49
C PRO A 791 -20.25 9.53 -27.11
N ALA A 792 -20.80 8.31 -27.25
CA ALA A 792 -22.17 8.06 -27.69
C ALA A 792 -23.15 7.78 -26.54
N ALA A 793 -22.69 7.79 -25.28
CA ALA A 793 -23.54 7.60 -24.12
C ALA A 793 -24.44 8.83 -23.85
N THR A 794 -25.41 8.63 -22.95
CA THR A 794 -26.35 9.68 -22.51
C THR A 794 -26.35 9.77 -20.98
N LEU A 795 -26.59 10.97 -20.47
CA LEU A 795 -26.43 11.30 -19.04
C LEU A 795 -27.75 11.70 -18.37
N ILE A 796 -27.88 11.36 -17.10
CA ILE A 796 -28.62 12.15 -16.11
C ILE A 796 -27.60 12.76 -15.16
N VAL A 797 -27.74 14.05 -14.83
CA VAL A 797 -26.86 14.72 -13.87
C VAL A 797 -27.66 15.08 -12.62
N GLN A 798 -27.22 14.60 -11.47
CA GLN A 798 -27.78 14.88 -10.15
C GLN A 798 -26.87 15.87 -9.41
N SER A 799 -27.35 17.09 -9.17
CA SER A 799 -26.63 18.05 -8.33
C SER A 799 -26.70 17.65 -6.86
N LEU A 800 -25.52 17.57 -6.22
CA LEU A 800 -25.32 17.39 -4.78
C LEU A 800 -25.25 18.71 -4.01
N MET A 801 -25.33 19.85 -4.70
CA MET A 801 -25.25 21.17 -4.07
C MET A 801 -26.52 21.47 -3.27
N LEU A 802 -26.36 21.64 -1.96
CA LEU A 802 -27.41 22.05 -1.04
C LEU A 802 -27.25 23.53 -0.69
N TYR A 803 -28.30 24.32 -0.92
CA TYR A 803 -28.31 25.72 -0.51
C TYR A 803 -28.44 25.84 1.01
N LYS A 804 -27.56 26.62 1.64
CA LYS A 804 -27.57 26.92 3.08
C LYS A 804 -28.18 28.31 3.31
N PRO A 805 -29.43 28.44 3.80
CA PRO A 805 -30.12 29.73 3.90
C PRO A 805 -29.43 30.72 4.86
N ALA A 806 -28.89 30.22 5.98
CA ALA A 806 -28.26 31.04 7.01
C ALA A 806 -26.99 31.77 6.53
N GLY A 807 -26.28 31.20 5.55
CA GLY A 807 -25.09 31.82 4.96
C GLY A 807 -25.25 32.25 3.50
N ARG A 808 -26.39 31.95 2.86
CA ARG A 808 -26.68 32.22 1.45
C ARG A 808 -25.63 31.67 0.47
N TYR A 809 -25.10 30.48 0.72
CA TYR A 809 -24.13 29.82 -0.14
C TYR A 809 -24.57 28.38 -0.46
N TRP A 810 -24.05 27.83 -1.55
CA TRP A 810 -24.21 26.41 -1.90
C TRP A 810 -23.07 25.59 -1.29
N LYS A 811 -23.40 24.42 -0.76
CA LYS A 811 -22.42 23.48 -0.21
C LYS A 811 -22.70 22.08 -0.73
N MET A 812 -21.67 21.40 -1.19
CA MET A 812 -21.77 19.98 -1.53
C MET A 812 -22.03 19.16 -0.26
N GLU A 813 -23.08 18.36 -0.29
CA GLU A 813 -23.50 17.49 0.80
C GLU A 813 -23.94 16.15 0.20
N THR A 814 -23.97 15.10 1.00
CA THR A 814 -24.55 13.80 0.60
C THR A 814 -25.80 13.52 1.43
N PRO A 815 -26.86 12.94 0.84
CA PRO A 815 -28.03 12.57 1.62
C PRO A 815 -27.67 11.44 2.59
N LEU A 816 -28.32 11.42 3.76
CA LEU A 816 -28.11 10.34 4.74
C LEU A 816 -28.46 8.96 4.17
N ASP A 817 -29.54 8.86 3.39
CA ASP A 817 -29.97 7.61 2.78
C ASP A 817 -29.65 7.62 1.27
N LEU A 818 -28.45 7.16 0.94
CA LEU A 818 -27.99 7.09 -0.45
C LEU A 818 -28.87 6.16 -1.30
N ALA A 819 -29.36 5.06 -0.73
CA ALA A 819 -30.17 4.10 -1.47
C ALA A 819 -31.48 4.73 -1.93
N ALA A 820 -32.20 5.40 -1.03
CA ALA A 820 -33.48 6.02 -1.33
C ALA A 820 -33.35 7.35 -2.10
N GLN A 821 -32.36 8.18 -1.78
CA GLN A 821 -32.27 9.56 -2.27
C GLN A 821 -31.33 9.72 -3.47
N LEU A 822 -30.19 9.02 -3.48
CA LEU A 822 -29.20 9.14 -4.54
C LEU A 822 -29.44 8.13 -5.67
N PHE A 823 -29.56 6.84 -5.34
CA PHE A 823 -29.54 5.77 -6.33
C PHE A 823 -30.90 5.38 -6.90
N LYS A 824 -31.98 5.47 -6.11
CA LYS A 824 -33.30 4.95 -6.50
C LYS A 824 -33.85 5.57 -7.78
N LYS A 825 -33.85 6.91 -7.88
CA LYS A 825 -34.46 7.61 -9.02
C LYS A 825 -33.75 7.33 -10.35
N PRO A 826 -32.41 7.44 -10.46
CA PRO A 826 -31.70 7.02 -11.68
C PRO A 826 -31.96 5.55 -12.03
N TYR A 827 -31.99 4.66 -11.01
CA TYR A 827 -32.27 3.24 -11.21
C TYR A 827 -33.66 3.00 -11.82
N ASP A 828 -34.70 3.64 -11.29
CA ASP A 828 -36.07 3.54 -11.80
C ASP A 828 -36.19 4.09 -13.24
N LEU A 829 -35.38 5.09 -13.60
CA LEU A 829 -35.32 5.67 -14.95
C LEU A 829 -34.50 4.83 -15.96
N GLY A 830 -33.94 3.70 -15.53
CA GLY A 830 -33.19 2.80 -16.41
C GLY A 830 -31.67 3.09 -16.49
N PHE A 831 -31.15 3.99 -15.66
CA PHE A 831 -29.71 4.20 -15.53
C PHE A 831 -29.12 3.08 -14.67
N ARG A 832 -28.06 2.45 -15.16
CA ARG A 832 -27.43 1.27 -14.51
C ARG A 832 -25.96 1.49 -14.16
N ILE A 833 -25.41 2.62 -14.60
CA ILE A 833 -24.07 3.09 -14.29
C ILE A 833 -24.25 4.39 -13.52
N HIS A 834 -23.64 4.51 -12.35
CA HIS A 834 -23.72 5.69 -11.49
C HIS A 834 -22.30 6.12 -11.10
N ASN A 835 -21.97 7.37 -11.43
CA ASN A 835 -20.66 7.98 -11.26
C ASN A 835 -20.74 9.02 -10.15
N ASN A 836 -19.97 8.81 -9.07
CA ASN A 836 -19.85 9.71 -7.93
C ASN A 836 -18.37 10.12 -7.86
N SER A 837 -18.07 11.37 -8.18
CA SER A 837 -16.68 11.85 -8.38
C SER A 837 -16.29 12.88 -7.33
#